data_AF-E9SGY5-F1
#
_entry.id   AF-E9SGY5-F1
#
_cell.length_a   1.000
_cell.length_b   1.000
_cell.length_c   1.000
_cell.angle_alpha   90.00
_cell.angle_beta   90.00
_cell.angle_gamma   90.00
#
_symmetry.space_group_name_H-M   'P 1'
#
loop_
_entity.id
_entity.type
_entity.pdbx_description
1 polymer ?
#
loop_
_entity_poly.entity_id
_entity_poly.type
_entity_poly.pdbx_seq_one_letter_code
_entity_poly.pdbx_strand_id
1 'polypeptide(L)'
;MKKVLASVLALTLVFGTAAAAPEGVFESVKTAAVTAHAAEETFTEGDYEYTLADDGAVLSKYVGANDPVEVVVPSEIGGKPVVELGYRLFRNKKSLKKVTVPDSVKRIGERAFDNDESLSTVVLSKNVETIDKYAFAGCSALSDITLPDSLKSIEEDAFTACASLKSIDLPDGLTKLGYTCFERSGLESIEIPASVTEVGSSSINPGSGPFKDCDALKTVKLPQGVETLPNYLLAGATGLETLELPNSLTAVPACFASYCTSLKEVTIPESVTYIGEEAFKGCTSLESVDIPKTVTKLGTKCFAGSGLKSVTIRKQLTEAMTSSISTNEGPFYNCPDLTTATLEQGMTTVPACIFAGASALQYVEIPKTVTTIGGRAFNNTGLTKIEIPSSVTDIKEYAFAGCKDLSSVTLSKHLTTLGKDAFRGAAISEILIPKSLTKCDVGSIDCTGPFRDCANLKKVTFEEGTLSIANYLLSETGIEEIVIPDTVVKIDGCAFAWAEQLKKVTFGAGITEIGERAFIGCTSLKGFSIPDTVQTIGSKAFMNCTGLWEIRLPDTLTELGASAFEQSGIRRLELPSELKTVETALCENCKNLVGVIMPEKLEVIKGGAFRGCTSLNTVTWNDKETIKEIKSGVFANCDSLTEMTLPMGVETMGDSVFEGCDELTKAVIPDSVKDMGFYTFKECPKLTDVTLSKRTKYICKETFRYDYALKEVKIPYSVKRIDSGAFGECTALKDIYVGSNIEEIAEDAFSYFDTNVDNETVTMYGVKGTYPEDYAFAHDMNFAATPYADDTLSDYVRPAQPAEPVPSKEVKGDISGDGKLNVSDVAKLAAHIKGVKTLGDENMLAKADVNGDGKVNVTDLSRIAAAVKGIRKL
;
A
#
# COMPACT_ATOMS: atom_id res chain seq x y z
N MET A 1 -36.71 -24.99 -41.94
CA MET A 1 -35.41 -25.01 -42.64
C MET A 1 -34.31 -25.22 -41.62
N LYS A 2 -33.19 -25.86 -41.98
CA LYS A 2 -31.99 -26.01 -41.12
C LYS A 2 -30.90 -25.01 -41.53
N LYS A 3 -30.09 -24.58 -40.56
CA LYS A 3 -28.80 -23.84 -40.68
C LYS A 3 -28.83 -22.40 -41.23
N VAL A 4 -28.50 -21.42 -40.36
CA VAL A 4 -27.33 -20.52 -40.52
C VAL A 4 -26.72 -20.25 -39.12
N LEU A 5 -25.39 -20.17 -39.10
CA LEU A 5 -24.42 -19.79 -38.06
C LEU A 5 -24.75 -18.46 -37.33
N ALA A 6 -24.37 -18.16 -36.07
CA ALA A 6 -23.18 -18.37 -35.22
C ALA A 6 -22.26 -17.11 -35.08
N SER A 7 -21.57 -16.99 -33.93
CA SER A 7 -20.77 -15.87 -33.34
C SER A 7 -21.54 -15.11 -32.25
N VAL A 8 -21.04 -14.79 -31.04
CA VAL A 8 -19.69 -14.60 -30.45
C VAL A 8 -19.77 -15.08 -28.96
N LEU A 9 -18.78 -15.61 -28.21
CA LEU A 9 -17.33 -15.92 -28.34
C LEU A 9 -17.04 -17.33 -27.74
N ALA A 10 -15.80 -17.64 -27.30
CA ALA A 10 -15.41 -18.79 -26.48
C ALA A 10 -14.09 -18.56 -25.70
N LEU A 11 -13.76 -19.50 -24.81
CA LEU A 11 -12.40 -19.91 -24.37
C LEU A 11 -11.64 -19.13 -23.27
N THR A 12 -11.39 -19.81 -22.14
CA THR A 12 -10.04 -20.28 -21.75
C THR A 12 -10.14 -21.43 -20.73
N LEU A 13 -9.08 -22.23 -20.60
CA LEU A 13 -9.05 -23.58 -19.97
C LEU A 13 -7.84 -23.71 -19.00
N VAL A 14 -7.82 -24.81 -18.23
CA VAL A 14 -6.65 -25.70 -17.92
C VAL A 14 -6.30 -25.95 -16.42
N PHE A 15 -6.60 -27.18 -15.97
CA PHE A 15 -6.04 -28.07 -14.90
C PHE A 15 -5.86 -27.66 -13.41
N GLY A 16 -6.17 -28.61 -12.48
CA GLY A 16 -5.89 -28.49 -11.04
C GLY A 16 -6.32 -29.59 -10.02
N THR A 17 -6.67 -30.81 -10.43
CA THR A 17 -6.82 -32.05 -9.60
C THR A 17 -7.71 -32.10 -8.32
N ALA A 18 -8.92 -32.63 -8.50
CA ALA A 18 -9.50 -33.81 -7.81
C ALA A 18 -9.54 -33.95 -6.25
N ALA A 19 -10.75 -33.84 -5.70
CA ALA A 19 -11.31 -34.78 -4.71
C ALA A 19 -12.80 -35.00 -5.03
N ALA A 20 -13.32 -36.23 -4.87
CA ALA A 20 -14.62 -36.60 -5.42
C ALA A 20 -15.82 -36.12 -4.56
N ALA A 21 -16.84 -35.57 -5.22
CA ALA A 21 -18.19 -35.41 -4.67
C ALA A 21 -19.14 -36.44 -5.34
N PRO A 22 -20.17 -36.96 -4.66
CA PRO A 22 -21.13 -37.89 -5.26
C PRO A 22 -21.94 -37.24 -6.40
N GLU A 23 -22.26 -38.04 -7.41
CA GLU A 23 -23.14 -37.65 -8.52
C GLU A 23 -24.56 -37.36 -8.00
N GLY A 24 -25.14 -36.20 -8.35
CA GLY A 24 -26.50 -35.85 -7.91
C GLY A 24 -26.93 -34.39 -7.96
N VAL A 25 -26.26 -33.52 -8.73
CA VAL A 25 -26.67 -32.10 -8.92
C VAL A 25 -26.48 -31.73 -10.39
N PHE A 26 -27.34 -30.84 -10.91
CA PHE A 26 -27.44 -30.37 -12.32
C PHE A 26 -28.29 -31.19 -13.30
N GLU A 27 -29.50 -31.59 -12.90
CA GLU A 27 -30.65 -31.54 -13.82
C GLU A 27 -31.84 -30.84 -13.15
N SER A 28 -32.08 -29.58 -13.54
CA SER A 28 -33.43 -28.94 -13.53
C SER A 28 -33.41 -27.47 -13.99
N VAL A 29 -32.55 -27.10 -14.95
CA VAL A 29 -32.91 -25.96 -15.82
C VAL A 29 -33.95 -26.47 -16.81
N LYS A 30 -35.17 -26.70 -16.32
CA LYS A 30 -36.36 -26.50 -17.16
C LYS A 30 -36.37 -25.00 -17.44
N THR A 31 -35.74 -24.62 -18.55
CA THR A 31 -36.00 -23.33 -19.19
C THR A 31 -37.50 -23.12 -19.17
N ALA A 32 -37.94 -22.02 -18.55
CA ALA A 32 -39.30 -21.56 -18.70
C ALA A 32 -39.57 -21.56 -20.21
N ALA A 33 -40.51 -22.39 -20.64
CA ALA A 33 -40.99 -22.32 -21.99
C ALA A 33 -41.68 -20.96 -22.08
N VAL A 34 -40.95 -19.97 -22.59
CA VAL A 34 -41.57 -18.85 -23.29
C VAL A 34 -42.17 -19.47 -24.55
N THR A 35 -43.31 -20.13 -24.36
CA THR A 35 -44.28 -20.35 -25.41
C THR A 35 -44.63 -18.96 -25.90
N ALA A 36 -43.96 -18.55 -26.99
CA ALA A 36 -44.52 -17.56 -27.87
C ALA A 36 -45.95 -18.03 -28.15
N HIS A 37 -46.93 -17.31 -27.61
CA HIS A 37 -48.34 -17.62 -27.76
C HIS A 37 -48.62 -17.70 -29.27
N ALA A 38 -48.70 -18.92 -29.80
CA ALA A 38 -49.71 -19.18 -30.80
C ALA A 38 -51.02 -18.76 -30.13
N ALA A 39 -51.80 -17.91 -30.79
CA ALA A 39 -53.03 -17.41 -30.19
C ALA A 39 -53.97 -18.60 -29.94
N GLU A 40 -54.00 -19.10 -28.71
CA GLU A 40 -54.96 -20.10 -28.29
C GLU A 40 -56.36 -19.49 -28.46
N GLU A 41 -57.22 -20.23 -29.15
CA GLU A 41 -58.56 -19.75 -29.46
C GLU A 41 -59.30 -19.52 -28.15
N THR A 42 -59.57 -18.25 -27.84
CA THR A 42 -60.20 -17.85 -26.59
C THR A 42 -61.71 -17.83 -26.80
N PHE A 43 -62.42 -18.62 -26.02
CA PHE A 43 -63.87 -18.74 -26.05
C PHE A 43 -64.49 -17.91 -24.93
N THR A 44 -65.80 -17.63 -25.03
CA THR A 44 -66.56 -16.93 -23.99
C THR A 44 -67.86 -17.65 -23.73
N GLU A 45 -68.11 -18.04 -22.49
CA GLU A 45 -69.34 -18.72 -22.06
C GLU A 45 -69.70 -18.30 -20.63
N GLY A 46 -70.95 -17.88 -20.43
CA GLY A 46 -71.39 -17.30 -19.16
C GLY A 46 -70.56 -16.07 -18.78
N ASP A 47 -70.06 -16.05 -17.55
CA ASP A 47 -69.26 -14.96 -16.99
C ASP A 47 -67.74 -15.10 -17.29
N TYR A 48 -67.31 -16.01 -18.16
CA TYR A 48 -65.89 -16.36 -18.32
C TYR A 48 -65.39 -16.34 -19.76
N GLU A 49 -64.19 -15.81 -19.95
CA GLU A 49 -63.30 -16.14 -21.08
C GLU A 49 -62.40 -17.32 -20.68
N TYR A 50 -62.17 -18.26 -21.60
CA TYR A 50 -61.39 -19.48 -21.35
C TYR A 50 -60.67 -19.99 -22.59
N THR A 51 -59.62 -20.80 -22.39
CA THR A 51 -59.01 -21.62 -23.46
C THR A 51 -59.26 -23.11 -23.19
N LEU A 52 -59.19 -23.92 -24.26
CA LEU A 52 -59.37 -25.38 -24.20
C LEU A 52 -58.03 -26.09 -24.39
N ALA A 53 -57.63 -26.86 -23.39
CA ALA A 53 -56.50 -27.77 -23.43
C ALA A 53 -56.97 -29.24 -23.58
N ASP A 54 -56.02 -30.14 -23.80
CA ASP A 54 -56.30 -31.57 -23.93
C ASP A 54 -56.93 -32.15 -22.65
N ASP A 55 -56.47 -31.69 -21.48
CA ASP A 55 -56.85 -32.14 -20.14
C ASP A 55 -58.06 -31.40 -19.52
N GLY A 56 -58.38 -30.18 -19.98
CA GLY A 56 -59.56 -29.44 -19.51
C GLY A 56 -59.66 -28.02 -20.06
N ALA A 57 -60.51 -27.21 -19.43
CA ALA A 57 -60.64 -25.78 -19.70
C ALA A 57 -59.88 -24.94 -18.66
N VAL A 58 -59.21 -23.89 -19.13
CA VAL A 58 -58.48 -22.91 -18.30
C VAL A 58 -59.24 -21.59 -18.35
N LEU A 59 -59.71 -21.09 -17.21
CA LEU A 59 -60.43 -19.82 -17.15
C LEU A 59 -59.43 -18.67 -17.20
N SER A 60 -59.40 -17.91 -18.30
CA SER A 60 -58.40 -16.87 -18.54
C SER A 60 -58.81 -15.49 -18.05
N LYS A 61 -60.11 -15.19 -17.96
CA LYS A 61 -60.62 -13.90 -17.46
C LYS A 61 -62.11 -13.95 -17.05
N TYR A 62 -62.45 -13.29 -15.95
CA TYR A 62 -63.84 -13.08 -15.52
C TYR A 62 -64.43 -11.84 -16.22
N VAL A 63 -65.52 -12.04 -16.98
CA VAL A 63 -66.26 -11.02 -17.74
C VAL A 63 -67.69 -10.78 -17.22
N GLY A 64 -68.07 -11.41 -16.10
CA GLY A 64 -69.34 -11.19 -15.40
C GLY A 64 -69.46 -9.82 -14.74
N ALA A 65 -70.14 -9.77 -13.58
CA ALA A 65 -70.30 -8.52 -12.85
C ALA A 65 -68.93 -7.89 -12.50
N ASN A 66 -68.76 -6.58 -12.72
CA ASN A 66 -67.44 -5.94 -12.60
C ASN A 66 -66.76 -6.15 -11.23
N ASP A 67 -67.56 -6.24 -10.17
CA ASP A 67 -67.12 -6.48 -8.79
C ASP A 67 -68.17 -7.33 -8.05
N PRO A 68 -68.16 -8.68 -8.20
CA PRO A 68 -69.16 -9.56 -7.62
C PRO A 68 -68.92 -9.72 -6.10
N VAL A 69 -69.97 -10.03 -5.33
CA VAL A 69 -69.83 -10.25 -3.87
C VAL A 69 -69.47 -11.71 -3.54
N GLU A 70 -70.06 -12.66 -4.26
CA GLU A 70 -69.75 -14.08 -4.17
C GLU A 70 -69.65 -14.68 -5.57
N VAL A 71 -68.76 -15.65 -5.75
CA VAL A 71 -68.61 -16.39 -7.02
C VAL A 71 -68.59 -17.89 -6.76
N VAL A 72 -69.32 -18.64 -7.58
CA VAL A 72 -69.20 -20.10 -7.71
C VAL A 72 -68.63 -20.36 -9.09
N VAL A 73 -67.44 -20.97 -9.15
CA VAL A 73 -66.80 -21.33 -10.42
C VAL A 73 -67.51 -22.56 -11.01
N PRO A 74 -67.83 -22.59 -12.32
CA PRO A 74 -68.48 -23.74 -12.95
C PRO A 74 -67.52 -24.93 -13.02
N SER A 75 -68.04 -26.15 -12.83
CA SER A 75 -67.24 -27.38 -12.94
C SER A 75 -66.90 -27.79 -14.38
N GLU A 76 -67.65 -27.25 -15.35
CA GLU A 76 -67.52 -27.54 -16.78
C GLU A 76 -67.80 -26.26 -17.59
N ILE A 77 -67.06 -26.04 -18.66
CA ILE A 77 -67.26 -24.95 -19.63
C ILE A 77 -66.75 -25.43 -21.00
N GLY A 78 -67.42 -25.05 -22.10
CA GLY A 78 -67.05 -25.52 -23.44
C GLY A 78 -67.08 -27.04 -23.66
N GLY A 79 -67.85 -27.78 -22.84
CA GLY A 79 -67.89 -29.24 -22.87
C GLY A 79 -66.66 -29.94 -22.26
N LYS A 80 -65.84 -29.21 -21.48
CA LYS A 80 -64.65 -29.72 -20.78
C LYS A 80 -64.67 -29.34 -19.29
N PRO A 81 -64.14 -30.18 -18.38
CA PRO A 81 -64.03 -29.83 -16.98
C PRO A 81 -63.11 -28.62 -16.79
N VAL A 82 -63.44 -27.71 -15.88
CA VAL A 82 -62.57 -26.58 -15.54
C VAL A 82 -61.43 -27.07 -14.65
N VAL A 83 -60.19 -27.00 -15.13
CA VAL A 83 -59.00 -27.57 -14.46
C VAL A 83 -58.08 -26.53 -13.82
N GLU A 84 -58.09 -25.29 -14.30
CA GLU A 84 -57.25 -24.21 -13.78
C GLU A 84 -58.01 -22.87 -13.71
N LEU A 85 -57.82 -22.14 -12.60
CA LEU A 85 -58.14 -20.72 -12.51
C LEU A 85 -56.93 -19.93 -13.01
N GLY A 86 -56.98 -19.44 -14.25
CA GLY A 86 -55.81 -18.88 -14.94
C GLY A 86 -55.36 -17.51 -14.44
N TYR A 87 -54.36 -16.98 -15.14
CA TYR A 87 -53.64 -15.75 -14.79
C TYR A 87 -54.57 -14.56 -14.52
N ARG A 88 -54.51 -14.01 -13.31
CA ARG A 88 -55.26 -12.80 -12.88
C ARG A 88 -56.79 -12.89 -12.97
N LEU A 89 -57.37 -14.10 -12.98
CA LEU A 89 -58.81 -14.35 -13.24
C LEU A 89 -59.78 -13.39 -12.50
N PHE A 90 -59.57 -13.19 -11.19
CA PHE A 90 -60.36 -12.33 -10.31
C PHE A 90 -59.59 -11.14 -9.75
N ARG A 91 -58.42 -10.77 -10.29
CA ARG A 91 -57.53 -9.75 -9.70
C ARG A 91 -58.19 -8.37 -9.44
N ASN A 92 -57.97 -7.79 -8.25
CA ASN A 92 -58.45 -6.48 -7.76
C ASN A 92 -59.98 -6.36 -7.57
N LYS A 93 -60.68 -7.40 -7.13
CA LYS A 93 -62.12 -7.32 -6.80
C LYS A 93 -62.30 -6.81 -5.37
N LYS A 94 -62.86 -5.61 -5.25
CA LYS A 94 -63.00 -4.87 -3.99
C LYS A 94 -64.21 -5.32 -3.17
N SER A 95 -65.18 -5.95 -3.81
CA SER A 95 -66.43 -6.40 -3.17
C SER A 95 -66.52 -7.92 -3.02
N LEU A 96 -65.61 -8.67 -3.66
CA LEU A 96 -65.57 -10.14 -3.60
C LEU A 96 -65.20 -10.60 -2.20
N LYS A 97 -66.10 -11.36 -1.58
CA LYS A 97 -65.96 -11.90 -0.21
C LYS A 97 -65.81 -13.40 -0.17
N LYS A 98 -66.40 -14.11 -1.14
CA LYS A 98 -66.44 -15.57 -1.15
C LYS A 98 -66.25 -16.14 -2.54
N VAL A 99 -65.40 -17.16 -2.64
CA VAL A 99 -65.22 -17.96 -3.86
C VAL A 99 -65.40 -19.44 -3.53
N THR A 100 -66.16 -20.15 -4.36
CA THR A 100 -66.28 -21.62 -4.31
C THR A 100 -65.68 -22.21 -5.58
N VAL A 101 -64.65 -23.06 -5.42
CA VAL A 101 -63.90 -23.71 -6.49
C VAL A 101 -64.35 -25.17 -6.61
N PRO A 102 -64.81 -25.64 -7.78
CA PRO A 102 -65.35 -26.99 -7.96
C PRO A 102 -64.23 -28.04 -8.06
N ASP A 103 -64.53 -29.27 -7.63
CA ASP A 103 -63.63 -30.43 -7.60
C ASP A 103 -62.92 -30.77 -8.93
N SER A 104 -63.34 -30.20 -10.07
CA SER A 104 -62.62 -30.35 -11.35
C SER A 104 -61.27 -29.62 -11.37
N VAL A 105 -61.12 -28.54 -10.56
CA VAL A 105 -59.95 -27.67 -10.56
C VAL A 105 -58.79 -28.34 -9.82
N LYS A 106 -57.63 -28.34 -10.48
CA LYS A 106 -56.35 -28.84 -9.99
C LYS A 106 -55.35 -27.74 -9.67
N ARG A 107 -55.53 -26.53 -10.21
CA ARG A 107 -54.55 -25.45 -10.06
C ARG A 107 -55.21 -24.09 -9.86
N ILE A 108 -54.70 -23.36 -8.87
CA ILE A 108 -54.97 -21.92 -8.72
C ILE A 108 -53.77 -21.21 -9.35
N GLY A 109 -53.99 -20.54 -10.48
CA GLY A 109 -52.94 -19.95 -11.31
C GLY A 109 -52.41 -18.61 -10.81
N GLU A 110 -51.32 -18.16 -11.43
CA GLU A 110 -50.60 -16.96 -10.99
C GLU A 110 -51.52 -15.74 -10.86
N ARG A 111 -51.47 -15.07 -9.70
CA ARG A 111 -52.25 -13.86 -9.40
C ARG A 111 -53.78 -14.02 -9.49
N ALA A 112 -54.32 -15.24 -9.43
CA ALA A 112 -55.76 -15.50 -9.63
C ALA A 112 -56.69 -14.59 -8.81
N PHE A 113 -56.35 -14.28 -7.55
CA PHE A 113 -57.08 -13.41 -6.61
C PHE A 113 -56.22 -12.25 -6.08
N ASP A 114 -55.17 -11.86 -6.82
CA ASP A 114 -54.19 -10.84 -6.39
C ASP A 114 -54.84 -9.46 -6.15
N ASN A 115 -54.67 -8.92 -4.94
CA ASN A 115 -55.29 -7.72 -4.37
C ASN A 115 -56.83 -7.76 -4.23
N ASP A 116 -57.41 -8.93 -3.98
CA ASP A 116 -58.83 -9.06 -3.62
C ASP A 116 -59.04 -8.78 -2.13
N GLU A 117 -58.90 -7.50 -1.74
CA GLU A 117 -58.80 -7.06 -0.33
C GLU A 117 -59.97 -7.51 0.57
N SER A 118 -61.17 -7.69 0.01
CA SER A 118 -62.39 -8.11 0.74
C SER A 118 -62.58 -9.64 0.81
N LEU A 119 -61.76 -10.45 0.13
CA LEU A 119 -61.94 -11.89 0.01
C LEU A 119 -61.67 -12.57 1.35
N SER A 120 -62.72 -12.93 2.09
CA SER A 120 -62.62 -13.53 3.43
C SER A 120 -62.64 -15.05 3.44
N THR A 121 -63.33 -15.67 2.46
CA THR A 121 -63.60 -17.11 2.42
C THR A 121 -63.30 -17.70 1.04
N VAL A 122 -62.47 -18.75 1.00
CA VAL A 122 -62.19 -19.52 -0.23
C VAL A 122 -62.42 -21.01 0.05
N VAL A 123 -63.44 -21.57 -0.60
CA VAL A 123 -63.69 -23.02 -0.59
C VAL A 123 -62.94 -23.63 -1.76
N LEU A 124 -61.78 -24.25 -1.50
CA LEU A 124 -60.96 -24.91 -2.51
C LEU A 124 -61.55 -26.26 -2.94
N SER A 125 -61.20 -26.66 -4.16
CA SER A 125 -61.37 -28.02 -4.67
C SER A 125 -60.51 -29.00 -3.86
N LYS A 126 -61.03 -30.20 -3.59
CA LYS A 126 -60.25 -31.26 -2.92
C LYS A 126 -59.12 -31.85 -3.77
N ASN A 127 -59.03 -31.43 -5.03
CA ASN A 127 -58.08 -31.92 -6.03
C ASN A 127 -57.03 -30.85 -6.42
N VAL A 128 -56.94 -29.70 -5.73
CA VAL A 128 -55.89 -28.70 -6.00
C VAL A 128 -54.51 -29.27 -5.64
N GLU A 129 -53.64 -29.40 -6.64
CA GLU A 129 -52.27 -29.91 -6.52
C GLU A 129 -51.26 -28.76 -6.37
N THR A 130 -51.55 -27.56 -6.89
CA THR A 130 -50.66 -26.38 -6.84
C THR A 130 -51.42 -25.07 -6.63
N ILE A 131 -50.86 -24.21 -5.79
CA ILE A 131 -51.21 -22.78 -5.67
C ILE A 131 -50.02 -21.96 -6.19
N ASP A 132 -50.21 -21.30 -7.34
CA ASP A 132 -49.17 -20.56 -8.06
C ASP A 132 -48.76 -19.24 -7.39
N LYS A 133 -47.76 -18.58 -8.00
CA LYS A 133 -47.20 -17.32 -7.52
C LYS A 133 -48.26 -16.24 -7.33
N TYR A 134 -48.19 -15.53 -6.21
CA TYR A 134 -49.13 -14.44 -5.87
C TYR A 134 -50.63 -14.82 -5.90
N ALA A 135 -51.01 -16.11 -5.89
CA ALA A 135 -52.39 -16.54 -6.15
C ALA A 135 -53.45 -15.84 -5.27
N PHE A 136 -53.13 -15.58 -4.00
CA PHE A 136 -53.94 -14.86 -3.00
C PHE A 136 -53.16 -13.66 -2.40
N ALA A 137 -52.19 -13.11 -3.13
CA ALA A 137 -51.40 -11.96 -2.66
C ALA A 137 -52.31 -10.77 -2.36
N GLY A 138 -52.17 -10.13 -1.21
CA GLY A 138 -52.96 -8.96 -0.83
C GLY A 138 -54.44 -9.24 -0.50
N CYS A 139 -54.86 -10.51 -0.37
CA CYS A 139 -56.18 -10.88 0.16
C CYS A 139 -56.27 -10.60 1.68
N SER A 140 -56.22 -9.33 2.06
CA SER A 140 -56.00 -8.92 3.46
C SER A 140 -57.11 -9.35 4.43
N ALA A 141 -58.33 -9.57 3.96
CA ALA A 141 -59.45 -10.10 4.72
C ALA A 141 -59.50 -11.64 4.80
N LEU A 142 -58.64 -12.37 4.09
CA LEU A 142 -58.70 -13.84 4.00
C LEU A 142 -58.44 -14.46 5.38
N SER A 143 -59.43 -15.20 5.88
CA SER A 143 -59.39 -15.83 7.20
C SER A 143 -59.97 -17.25 7.23
N ASP A 144 -60.71 -17.65 6.19
CA ASP A 144 -61.38 -18.94 6.08
C ASP A 144 -60.99 -19.62 4.76
N ILE A 145 -59.96 -20.46 4.83
CA ILE A 145 -59.47 -21.29 3.73
C ILE A 145 -58.94 -22.62 4.28
N THR A 146 -59.32 -23.73 3.65
CA THR A 146 -58.79 -25.07 3.96
C THR A 146 -57.99 -25.57 2.78
N LEU A 147 -56.73 -25.95 3.01
CA LEU A 147 -55.88 -26.56 1.99
C LEU A 147 -56.23 -28.05 1.84
N PRO A 148 -56.27 -28.60 0.60
CA PRO A 148 -56.60 -30.01 0.39
C PRO A 148 -55.38 -30.94 0.48
N ASP A 149 -55.59 -32.19 0.90
CA ASP A 149 -54.56 -33.24 1.00
C ASP A 149 -53.79 -33.51 -0.32
N SER A 150 -54.41 -33.17 -1.46
CA SER A 150 -53.80 -33.28 -2.79
C SER A 150 -52.67 -32.29 -3.03
N LEU A 151 -52.61 -31.17 -2.29
CA LEU A 151 -51.66 -30.07 -2.52
C LEU A 151 -50.21 -30.55 -2.39
N LYS A 152 -49.34 -30.09 -3.30
CA LYS A 152 -47.92 -30.45 -3.38
C LYS A 152 -47.01 -29.23 -3.29
N SER A 153 -47.43 -28.09 -3.85
CA SER A 153 -46.68 -26.84 -3.74
C SER A 153 -47.56 -25.61 -3.49
N ILE A 154 -47.03 -24.73 -2.66
CA ILE A 154 -47.45 -23.33 -2.52
C ILE A 154 -46.27 -22.51 -3.07
N GLU A 155 -46.47 -21.77 -4.15
CA GLU A 155 -45.39 -21.06 -4.84
C GLU A 155 -45.12 -19.66 -4.26
N GLU A 156 -44.15 -18.95 -4.86
CA GLU A 156 -43.64 -17.64 -4.41
C GLU A 156 -44.74 -16.59 -4.17
N ASP A 157 -44.70 -15.89 -3.03
CA ASP A 157 -45.67 -14.86 -2.65
C ASP A 157 -47.16 -15.28 -2.63
N ALA A 158 -47.49 -16.58 -2.69
CA ALA A 158 -48.86 -17.07 -2.89
C ALA A 158 -49.91 -16.52 -1.90
N PHE A 159 -49.57 -16.34 -0.63
CA PHE A 159 -50.39 -15.76 0.44
C PHE A 159 -49.76 -14.51 1.06
N THR A 160 -48.88 -13.79 0.33
CA THR A 160 -48.26 -12.57 0.86
C THR A 160 -49.32 -11.52 1.23
N ALA A 161 -49.13 -10.81 2.34
CA ALA A 161 -50.06 -9.84 2.91
C ALA A 161 -51.49 -10.34 3.21
N CYS A 162 -51.70 -11.65 3.40
CA CYS A 162 -52.94 -12.22 3.96
C CYS A 162 -53.07 -11.92 5.47
N ALA A 163 -53.27 -10.65 5.81
CA ALA A 163 -53.15 -10.13 7.18
C ALA A 163 -54.20 -10.66 8.18
N SER A 164 -55.34 -11.21 7.71
CA SER A 164 -56.38 -11.82 8.57
C SER A 164 -56.21 -13.34 8.76
N LEU A 165 -55.26 -13.97 8.07
CA LEU A 165 -55.06 -15.42 8.08
C LEU A 165 -54.27 -15.82 9.35
N LYS A 166 -54.99 -16.11 10.44
CA LYS A 166 -54.40 -16.43 11.76
C LYS A 166 -53.77 -17.81 11.87
N SER A 167 -54.27 -18.76 11.09
CA SER A 167 -53.82 -20.17 11.08
C SER A 167 -54.12 -20.77 9.72
N ILE A 168 -53.26 -21.67 9.25
CA ILE A 168 -53.49 -22.48 8.06
C ILE A 168 -52.86 -23.86 8.28
N ASP A 169 -53.62 -24.92 8.06
CA ASP A 169 -53.11 -26.28 8.18
C ASP A 169 -52.40 -26.67 6.88
N LEU A 170 -51.10 -26.99 6.96
CA LEU A 170 -50.32 -27.47 5.82
C LEU A 170 -50.52 -28.98 5.68
N PRO A 171 -50.94 -29.50 4.52
CA PRO A 171 -51.25 -30.93 4.38
C PRO A 171 -49.98 -31.79 4.38
N ASP A 172 -50.06 -33.00 4.95
CA ASP A 172 -48.96 -33.97 5.07
C ASP A 172 -48.23 -34.27 3.75
N GLY A 173 -48.91 -34.08 2.61
CA GLY A 173 -48.37 -34.30 1.27
C GLY A 173 -47.62 -33.12 0.65
N LEU A 174 -47.47 -31.98 1.34
CA LEU A 174 -46.88 -30.74 0.82
C LEU A 174 -45.34 -30.83 0.77
N THR A 175 -44.74 -30.78 -0.43
CA THR A 175 -43.29 -30.95 -0.60
C THR A 175 -42.50 -29.65 -0.67
N LYS A 176 -43.16 -28.54 -1.04
CA LYS A 176 -42.51 -27.28 -1.39
C LYS A 176 -43.24 -26.04 -0.83
N LEU A 177 -42.47 -25.15 -0.22
CA LEU A 177 -42.89 -23.78 0.14
C LEU A 177 -42.11 -22.75 -0.68
N GLY A 178 -42.82 -21.86 -1.37
CA GLY A 178 -42.26 -20.80 -2.16
C GLY A 178 -41.53 -19.74 -1.33
N TYR A 179 -40.66 -19.01 -2.00
CA TYR A 179 -40.04 -17.81 -1.44
C TYR A 179 -41.14 -16.82 -1.01
N THR A 180 -41.05 -16.28 0.22
CA THR A 180 -42.00 -15.30 0.79
C THR A 180 -43.49 -15.68 0.68
N CYS A 181 -43.83 -16.96 0.56
CA CYS A 181 -45.19 -17.39 0.23
C CYS A 181 -46.24 -17.07 1.31
N PHE A 182 -45.85 -16.78 2.55
CA PHE A 182 -46.70 -16.28 3.62
C PHE A 182 -46.22 -14.92 4.16
N GLU A 183 -45.40 -14.17 3.42
CA GLU A 183 -44.81 -12.90 3.89
C GLU A 183 -45.89 -11.93 4.39
N ARG A 184 -45.70 -11.29 5.55
CA ARG A 184 -46.68 -10.35 6.15
C ARG A 184 -48.09 -10.91 6.32
N SER A 185 -48.25 -12.24 6.44
CA SER A 185 -49.51 -12.88 6.81
C SER A 185 -49.83 -12.69 8.30
N GLY A 186 -51.09 -12.89 8.66
CA GLY A 186 -51.57 -12.79 10.04
C GLY A 186 -51.28 -14.01 10.93
N LEU A 187 -50.45 -14.96 10.47
CA LEU A 187 -50.28 -16.27 11.10
C LEU A 187 -49.75 -16.13 12.54
N GLU A 188 -50.45 -16.70 13.52
CA GLU A 188 -50.04 -16.69 14.93
C GLU A 188 -49.17 -17.91 15.28
N SER A 189 -49.41 -19.04 14.60
CA SER A 189 -48.64 -20.29 14.71
C SER A 189 -48.72 -21.12 13.42
N ILE A 190 -47.71 -21.94 13.13
CA ILE A 190 -47.69 -22.86 11.98
C ILE A 190 -47.03 -24.21 12.34
N GLU A 191 -47.49 -25.30 11.71
CA GLU A 191 -46.89 -26.63 11.80
C GLU A 191 -46.34 -27.03 10.42
N ILE A 192 -45.05 -27.36 10.35
CA ILE A 192 -44.37 -27.69 9.10
C ILE A 192 -44.33 -29.22 8.93
N PRO A 193 -44.95 -29.80 7.89
CA PRO A 193 -44.95 -31.25 7.70
C PRO A 193 -43.58 -31.75 7.23
N ALA A 194 -43.24 -32.99 7.59
CA ALA A 194 -41.95 -33.63 7.32
C ALA A 194 -41.62 -33.81 5.82
N SER A 195 -42.63 -33.66 4.96
CA SER A 195 -42.53 -33.71 3.50
C SER A 195 -41.93 -32.43 2.87
N VAL A 196 -41.95 -31.30 3.58
CA VAL A 196 -41.38 -30.03 3.10
C VAL A 196 -39.86 -30.15 3.03
N THR A 197 -39.36 -30.34 1.81
CA THR A 197 -37.94 -30.54 1.50
C THR A 197 -37.37 -29.43 0.62
N GLU A 198 -38.23 -28.66 -0.06
CA GLU A 198 -37.85 -27.50 -0.86
C GLU A 198 -38.42 -26.20 -0.27
N VAL A 199 -37.55 -25.21 -0.05
CA VAL A 199 -37.91 -23.83 0.28
C VAL A 199 -37.30 -22.90 -0.77
N GLY A 200 -38.13 -22.05 -1.37
CA GLY A 200 -37.68 -21.05 -2.35
C GLY A 200 -36.74 -20.02 -1.72
N SER A 201 -35.65 -19.70 -2.42
CA SER A 201 -34.67 -18.68 -2.00
C SER A 201 -34.43 -17.66 -3.12
N SER A 202 -34.17 -16.41 -2.74
CA SER A 202 -33.89 -15.32 -3.68
C SER A 202 -32.43 -14.88 -3.59
N SER A 203 -31.74 -14.87 -4.72
CA SER A 203 -30.39 -14.29 -4.85
C SER A 203 -30.37 -12.77 -4.69
N ILE A 204 -31.53 -12.12 -4.84
CA ILE A 204 -31.69 -10.65 -4.76
C ILE A 204 -31.85 -10.21 -3.31
N ASN A 205 -32.39 -11.08 -2.44
CA ASN A 205 -32.65 -10.78 -1.04
C ASN A 205 -32.37 -12.02 -0.16
N PRO A 206 -31.08 -12.32 0.13
CA PRO A 206 -30.61 -13.56 0.76
C PRO A 206 -30.86 -13.62 2.29
N GLY A 207 -31.99 -13.09 2.77
CA GLY A 207 -32.39 -13.08 4.17
C GLY A 207 -33.88 -13.33 4.39
N SER A 208 -34.58 -13.86 3.39
CA SER A 208 -36.04 -14.06 3.44
C SER A 208 -36.43 -15.51 3.21
N GLY A 209 -37.37 -15.99 4.00
CA GLY A 209 -38.02 -17.29 3.88
C GLY A 209 -39.52 -17.18 3.60
N PRO A 210 -40.24 -18.31 3.61
CA PRO A 210 -41.70 -18.36 3.49
C PRO A 210 -42.43 -17.42 4.46
N PHE A 211 -41.92 -17.26 5.68
CA PHE A 211 -42.55 -16.53 6.78
C PHE A 211 -41.92 -15.16 7.09
N LYS A 212 -41.32 -14.49 6.09
CA LYS A 212 -40.73 -13.16 6.28
C LYS A 212 -41.77 -12.14 6.76
N ASP A 213 -41.37 -11.25 7.66
CA ASP A 213 -42.18 -10.16 8.24
C ASP A 213 -43.54 -10.66 8.80
N CYS A 214 -43.63 -11.93 9.20
CA CYS A 214 -44.78 -12.49 9.91
C CYS A 214 -44.73 -12.06 11.38
N ASP A 215 -44.97 -10.77 11.63
CA ASP A 215 -44.88 -10.16 12.97
C ASP A 215 -45.83 -10.80 14.01
N ALA A 216 -46.88 -11.49 13.56
CA ALA A 216 -47.81 -12.24 14.41
C ALA A 216 -47.32 -13.65 14.81
N LEU A 217 -46.35 -14.23 14.07
CA LEU A 217 -45.99 -15.64 14.16
C LEU A 217 -45.07 -15.89 15.37
N LYS A 218 -45.66 -16.30 16.50
CA LYS A 218 -44.92 -16.46 17.77
C LYS A 218 -44.22 -17.81 17.90
N THR A 219 -44.80 -18.86 17.33
CA THR A 219 -44.33 -20.25 17.48
C THR A 219 -44.44 -21.03 16.17
N VAL A 220 -43.46 -21.90 15.95
CA VAL A 220 -43.42 -22.84 14.81
C VAL A 220 -43.18 -24.24 15.35
N LYS A 221 -43.97 -25.22 14.91
CA LYS A 221 -43.68 -26.63 15.15
C LYS A 221 -42.91 -27.21 13.97
N LEU A 222 -41.73 -27.75 14.26
CA LEU A 222 -40.90 -28.47 13.29
C LEU A 222 -41.13 -29.99 13.38
N PRO A 223 -41.03 -30.71 12.25
CA PRO A 223 -41.32 -32.13 12.19
C PRO A 223 -40.28 -32.92 13.01
N GLN A 224 -40.74 -33.78 13.90
CA GLN A 224 -39.84 -34.56 14.77
C GLN A 224 -39.28 -35.79 14.05
N GLY A 225 -38.07 -36.18 14.43
CA GLY A 225 -37.38 -37.34 13.85
C GLY A 225 -36.66 -37.09 12.53
N VAL A 226 -36.73 -35.87 11.95
CA VAL A 226 -35.98 -35.52 10.73
C VAL A 226 -34.50 -35.27 11.02
N GLU A 227 -33.63 -35.70 10.10
CA GLU A 227 -32.17 -35.51 10.20
C GLU A 227 -31.69 -34.19 9.58
N THR A 228 -32.48 -33.61 8.68
CA THR A 228 -32.20 -32.39 7.92
C THR A 228 -33.45 -31.50 7.81
N LEU A 229 -33.22 -30.22 7.54
CA LEU A 229 -34.26 -29.21 7.27
C LEU A 229 -33.79 -28.32 6.11
N PRO A 230 -34.70 -27.68 5.35
CA PRO A 230 -34.32 -26.78 4.28
C PRO A 230 -33.70 -25.47 4.79
N ASN A 231 -32.81 -24.88 3.98
CA ASN A 231 -32.27 -23.54 4.22
C ASN A 231 -33.39 -22.48 4.18
N TYR A 232 -33.17 -21.33 4.83
CA TYR A 232 -34.10 -20.18 4.85
C TYR A 232 -35.51 -20.43 5.44
N LEU A 233 -35.84 -21.61 5.96
CA LEU A 233 -37.22 -21.98 6.33
C LEU A 233 -37.95 -20.94 7.20
N LEU A 234 -37.26 -20.34 8.17
CA LEU A 234 -37.79 -19.34 9.10
C LEU A 234 -37.13 -17.95 8.93
N ALA A 235 -36.39 -17.73 7.83
CA ALA A 235 -35.68 -16.48 7.61
C ALA A 235 -36.65 -15.28 7.52
N GLY A 236 -36.39 -14.26 8.32
CA GLY A 236 -37.21 -13.06 8.44
C GLY A 236 -38.48 -13.23 9.27
N ALA A 237 -38.68 -14.33 10.00
CA ALA A 237 -39.82 -14.50 10.91
C ALA A 237 -39.67 -13.62 12.17
N THR A 238 -39.84 -12.32 11.99
CA THR A 238 -39.60 -11.24 12.96
C THR A 238 -40.32 -11.42 14.29
N GLY A 239 -41.55 -11.96 14.27
CA GLY A 239 -42.38 -12.21 15.45
C GLY A 239 -42.06 -13.48 16.26
N LEU A 240 -41.18 -14.36 15.75
CA LEU A 240 -40.90 -15.66 16.37
C LEU A 240 -40.22 -15.49 17.73
N GLU A 241 -40.84 -15.98 18.82
CA GLU A 241 -40.31 -15.78 20.18
C GLU A 241 -39.44 -16.96 20.67
N THR A 242 -39.80 -18.19 20.28
CA THR A 242 -39.20 -19.45 20.75
C THR A 242 -39.04 -20.46 19.62
N LEU A 243 -37.95 -21.24 19.62
CA LEU A 243 -37.67 -22.24 18.59
C LEU A 243 -37.11 -23.55 19.17
N GLU A 244 -37.89 -24.63 19.03
CA GLU A 244 -37.47 -26.01 19.33
C GLU A 244 -37.04 -26.73 18.05
N LEU A 245 -35.78 -27.18 17.99
CA LEU A 245 -35.26 -27.93 16.85
C LEU A 245 -35.50 -29.45 17.01
N PRO A 246 -35.70 -30.22 15.93
CA PRO A 246 -35.94 -31.66 16.01
C PRO A 246 -34.78 -32.43 16.65
N ASN A 247 -35.10 -33.36 17.57
CA ASN A 247 -34.10 -34.11 18.35
C ASN A 247 -33.16 -35.03 17.53
N SER A 248 -33.47 -35.29 16.25
CA SER A 248 -32.62 -36.05 15.32
C SER A 248 -31.80 -35.16 14.38
N LEU A 249 -31.95 -33.83 14.45
CA LEU A 249 -31.34 -32.89 13.50
C LEU A 249 -29.82 -32.96 13.58
N THR A 250 -29.16 -33.23 12.45
CA THR A 250 -27.70 -33.43 12.38
C THR A 250 -26.92 -32.13 12.15
N ALA A 251 -27.58 -31.13 11.54
CA ALA A 251 -27.03 -29.80 11.30
C ALA A 251 -28.15 -28.75 11.27
N VAL A 252 -27.89 -27.55 11.80
CA VAL A 252 -28.78 -26.40 11.59
C VAL A 252 -28.56 -25.88 10.16
N PRO A 253 -29.61 -25.69 9.34
CA PRO A 253 -29.46 -25.22 7.95
C PRO A 253 -28.86 -23.81 7.83
N ALA A 254 -28.41 -23.46 6.62
CA ALA A 254 -27.95 -22.10 6.33
C ALA A 254 -29.14 -21.12 6.32
N CYS A 255 -28.91 -19.92 6.86
CA CYS A 255 -29.90 -18.85 7.02
C CYS A 255 -31.20 -19.28 7.74
N PHE A 256 -31.19 -20.39 8.48
CA PHE A 256 -32.41 -21.11 8.90
C PHE A 256 -33.46 -20.23 9.59
N ALA A 257 -33.04 -19.42 10.56
CA ALA A 257 -33.84 -18.47 11.33
C ALA A 257 -33.12 -17.10 11.38
N SER A 258 -32.53 -16.68 10.26
CA SER A 258 -31.89 -15.36 10.17
C SER A 258 -32.94 -14.25 10.30
N TYR A 259 -32.58 -13.15 10.96
CA TYR A 259 -33.42 -11.98 11.22
C TYR A 259 -34.74 -12.26 11.98
N CYS A 260 -34.82 -13.36 12.73
CA CYS A 260 -35.88 -13.58 13.73
C CYS A 260 -35.64 -12.66 14.94
N THR A 261 -35.95 -11.37 14.79
CA THR A 261 -35.57 -10.33 15.75
C THR A 261 -36.19 -10.50 17.15
N SER A 262 -37.35 -11.15 17.28
CA SER A 262 -37.99 -11.45 18.57
C SER A 262 -37.55 -12.77 19.21
N LEU A 263 -36.67 -13.55 18.57
CA LEU A 263 -36.28 -14.88 19.06
C LEU A 263 -35.42 -14.74 20.31
N LYS A 264 -35.93 -15.20 21.46
CA LYS A 264 -35.28 -15.05 22.78
C LYS A 264 -34.38 -16.22 23.13
N GLU A 265 -34.79 -17.42 22.72
CA GLU A 265 -34.12 -18.68 23.05
C GLU A 265 -34.19 -19.67 21.89
N VAL A 266 -33.12 -20.44 21.72
CA VAL A 266 -33.09 -21.60 20.83
C VAL A 266 -32.39 -22.75 21.55
N THR A 267 -33.04 -23.91 21.59
CA THR A 267 -32.41 -25.14 22.12
C THR A 267 -31.81 -25.90 20.95
N ILE A 268 -30.49 -26.12 20.99
CA ILE A 268 -29.76 -26.87 19.96
C ILE A 268 -29.58 -28.32 20.45
N PRO A 269 -30.12 -29.34 19.75
CA PRO A 269 -30.03 -30.74 20.15
C PRO A 269 -28.59 -31.28 20.14
N GLU A 270 -28.31 -32.24 21.03
CA GLU A 270 -27.01 -32.93 21.10
C GLU A 270 -26.68 -33.77 19.84
N SER A 271 -27.63 -34.00 18.93
CA SER A 271 -27.39 -34.59 17.61
C SER A 271 -26.69 -33.64 16.63
N VAL A 272 -26.73 -32.32 16.88
CA VAL A 272 -26.22 -31.30 15.95
C VAL A 272 -24.69 -31.27 15.97
N THR A 273 -24.08 -31.47 14.79
CA THR A 273 -22.63 -31.43 14.59
C THR A 273 -22.13 -30.16 13.91
N TYR A 274 -23.02 -29.42 13.24
CA TYR A 274 -22.73 -28.21 12.48
C TYR A 274 -23.87 -27.20 12.60
N ILE A 275 -23.53 -25.93 12.80
CA ILE A 275 -24.49 -24.81 12.71
C ILE A 275 -24.20 -24.05 11.41
N GLY A 276 -25.19 -23.98 10.51
CA GLY A 276 -25.07 -23.39 9.18
C GLY A 276 -24.65 -21.92 9.13
N GLU A 277 -24.14 -21.50 7.98
CA GLU A 277 -23.84 -20.09 7.68
C GLU A 277 -25.08 -19.21 7.88
N GLU A 278 -24.90 -18.06 8.54
CA GLU A 278 -25.96 -17.09 8.88
C GLU A 278 -27.20 -17.65 9.63
N ALA A 279 -27.16 -18.88 10.17
CA ALA A 279 -28.33 -19.60 10.72
C ALA A 279 -29.21 -18.81 11.70
N PHE A 280 -28.61 -18.00 12.59
CA PHE A 280 -29.26 -17.12 13.57
C PHE A 280 -28.71 -15.68 13.50
N LYS A 281 -28.23 -15.27 12.32
CA LYS A 281 -27.75 -13.91 12.07
C LYS A 281 -28.88 -12.90 12.32
N GLY A 282 -28.63 -11.83 13.07
CA GLY A 282 -29.59 -10.76 13.31
C GLY A 282 -30.73 -11.12 14.28
N CYS A 283 -30.63 -12.23 15.03
CA CYS A 283 -31.54 -12.53 16.13
C CYS A 283 -31.24 -11.62 17.33
N THR A 284 -31.69 -10.37 17.26
CA THR A 284 -31.33 -9.30 18.21
C THR A 284 -31.90 -9.49 19.62
N SER A 285 -32.92 -10.34 19.82
CA SER A 285 -33.42 -10.71 21.16
C SER A 285 -32.77 -11.97 21.76
N LEU A 286 -31.89 -12.66 21.01
CA LEU A 286 -31.31 -13.93 21.44
C LEU A 286 -30.19 -13.69 22.46
N GLU A 287 -30.53 -13.63 23.74
CA GLU A 287 -29.57 -13.22 24.79
C GLU A 287 -28.52 -14.29 25.15
N SER A 288 -28.83 -15.56 24.91
CA SER A 288 -27.94 -16.69 25.19
C SER A 288 -28.21 -17.87 24.26
N VAL A 289 -27.16 -18.64 23.95
CA VAL A 289 -27.26 -19.93 23.25
C VAL A 289 -26.31 -20.93 23.89
N ASP A 290 -26.80 -22.14 24.17
CA ASP A 290 -25.91 -23.26 24.47
C ASP A 290 -25.53 -23.97 23.17
N ILE A 291 -24.23 -24.10 22.92
CA ILE A 291 -23.67 -24.80 21.77
C ILE A 291 -23.27 -26.20 22.26
N PRO A 292 -23.92 -27.28 21.81
CA PRO A 292 -23.59 -28.63 22.26
C PRO A 292 -22.14 -29.02 22.02
N LYS A 293 -21.62 -29.90 22.87
CA LYS A 293 -20.26 -30.47 22.76
C LYS A 293 -20.03 -31.30 21.48
N THR A 294 -21.10 -31.64 20.78
CA THR A 294 -21.10 -32.36 19.50
C THR A 294 -20.93 -31.44 18.30
N VAL A 295 -21.15 -30.13 18.44
CA VAL A 295 -20.91 -29.14 17.40
C VAL A 295 -19.40 -29.01 17.15
N THR A 296 -18.93 -29.51 16.02
CA THR A 296 -17.52 -29.46 15.61
C THR A 296 -17.23 -28.27 14.69
N LYS A 297 -18.28 -27.67 14.09
CA LYS A 297 -18.14 -26.56 13.15
C LYS A 297 -19.23 -25.50 13.34
N LEU A 298 -18.84 -24.24 13.22
CA LEU A 298 -19.74 -23.09 13.12
C LEU A 298 -19.56 -22.46 11.73
N GLY A 299 -20.67 -22.21 11.03
CA GLY A 299 -20.67 -21.50 9.76
C GLY A 299 -20.32 -20.02 9.92
N THR A 300 -19.84 -19.41 8.84
CA THR A 300 -19.65 -17.95 8.72
C THR A 300 -20.88 -17.23 9.25
N LYS A 301 -20.70 -16.21 10.11
CA LYS A 301 -21.79 -15.36 10.61
C LYS A 301 -22.98 -16.08 11.29
N CYS A 302 -22.85 -17.34 11.73
CA CYS A 302 -24.02 -18.11 12.18
C CYS A 302 -24.79 -17.49 13.37
N PHE A 303 -24.17 -16.60 14.14
CA PHE A 303 -24.79 -15.76 15.18
C PHE A 303 -24.50 -14.26 14.98
N ALA A 304 -24.08 -13.81 13.80
CA ALA A 304 -23.63 -12.43 13.60
C ALA A 304 -24.73 -11.41 13.87
N GLY A 305 -24.43 -10.34 14.62
CA GLY A 305 -25.42 -9.32 14.99
C GLY A 305 -26.56 -9.81 15.91
N SER A 306 -26.41 -10.97 16.56
CA SER A 306 -27.34 -11.43 17.59
C SER A 306 -27.14 -10.69 18.92
N GLY A 307 -28.20 -10.64 19.74
CA GLY A 307 -28.20 -10.01 21.07
C GLY A 307 -27.47 -10.81 22.16
N LEU A 308 -26.58 -11.74 21.79
CA LEU A 308 -25.92 -12.65 22.71
C LEU A 308 -25.08 -11.87 23.73
N LYS A 309 -25.40 -11.99 25.02
CA LYS A 309 -24.67 -11.32 26.11
C LYS A 309 -23.42 -12.07 26.54
N SER A 310 -23.45 -13.40 26.40
CA SER A 310 -22.33 -14.30 26.64
C SER A 310 -22.39 -15.54 25.75
N VAL A 311 -21.25 -16.18 25.51
CA VAL A 311 -21.16 -17.46 24.79
C VAL A 311 -20.03 -18.34 25.33
N THR A 312 -20.19 -19.66 25.22
CA THR A 312 -19.13 -20.64 25.48
C THR A 312 -18.60 -21.21 24.16
N ILE A 313 -17.33 -20.96 23.84
CA ILE A 313 -16.63 -21.52 22.69
C ILE A 313 -16.07 -22.89 23.08
N ARG A 314 -16.55 -23.93 22.39
CA ARG A 314 -16.18 -25.33 22.66
C ARG A 314 -14.81 -25.69 22.09
N LYS A 315 -14.05 -26.54 22.79
CA LYS A 315 -12.65 -26.82 22.47
C LYS A 315 -12.42 -27.55 21.14
N GLN A 316 -13.43 -28.22 20.59
CA GLN A 316 -13.34 -28.88 19.28
C GLN A 316 -13.46 -27.90 18.10
N LEU A 317 -13.84 -26.65 18.33
CA LEU A 317 -13.83 -25.61 17.31
C LEU A 317 -12.38 -25.18 17.04
N THR A 318 -11.95 -25.28 15.79
CA THR A 318 -10.58 -24.90 15.36
C THR A 318 -10.60 -23.81 14.31
N GLU A 319 -9.47 -23.12 14.14
CA GLU A 319 -9.31 -21.99 13.20
C GLU A 319 -9.72 -22.34 11.75
N ALA A 320 -9.33 -23.53 11.27
CA ALA A 320 -9.67 -24.03 9.94
C ALA A 320 -11.17 -24.36 9.77
N MET A 321 -11.95 -24.41 10.85
CA MET A 321 -13.37 -24.75 10.84
C MET A 321 -14.29 -23.52 10.90
N THR A 322 -13.77 -22.33 11.24
CA THR A 322 -14.58 -21.13 11.50
C THR A 322 -14.33 -19.96 10.54
N SER A 323 -13.33 -20.06 9.65
CA SER A 323 -12.93 -18.95 8.77
C SER A 323 -13.28 -19.17 7.30
N SER A 324 -14.20 -18.34 6.78
CA SER A 324 -14.15 -17.96 5.37
C SER A 324 -13.14 -16.83 5.23
N ILE A 325 -11.89 -17.18 4.89
CA ILE A 325 -10.76 -16.22 4.82
C ILE A 325 -11.03 -15.08 3.82
N SER A 326 -11.94 -15.28 2.86
CA SER A 326 -12.32 -14.28 1.86
C SER A 326 -13.14 -13.10 2.39
N THR A 327 -13.89 -13.25 3.50
CA THR A 327 -14.81 -12.19 3.98
C THR A 327 -14.41 -11.54 5.31
N ASN A 328 -13.50 -12.14 6.07
CA ASN A 328 -13.04 -11.67 7.40
C ASN A 328 -14.14 -11.69 8.50
N GLU A 329 -15.20 -12.49 8.34
CA GLU A 329 -16.35 -12.50 9.24
C GLU A 329 -16.47 -13.87 9.93
N GLY A 330 -16.48 -13.89 11.27
CA GLY A 330 -16.60 -15.12 12.05
C GLY A 330 -18.03 -15.44 12.52
N PRO A 331 -18.22 -16.52 13.29
CA PRO A 331 -19.51 -16.92 13.84
C PRO A 331 -20.26 -15.83 14.63
N PHE A 332 -19.57 -15.10 15.51
CA PHE A 332 -20.14 -14.04 16.37
C PHE A 332 -19.81 -12.63 15.87
N TYR A 333 -19.71 -12.48 14.55
CA TYR A 333 -19.33 -11.20 13.93
C TYR A 333 -20.31 -10.07 14.29
N ASN A 334 -19.79 -8.92 14.74
CA ASN A 334 -20.59 -7.75 15.13
C ASN A 334 -21.74 -8.04 16.12
N CYS A 335 -21.61 -8.99 17.06
CA CYS A 335 -22.57 -9.12 18.17
C CYS A 335 -22.47 -7.89 19.10
N PRO A 336 -23.47 -6.98 19.12
CA PRO A 336 -23.33 -5.68 19.79
C PRO A 336 -23.38 -5.79 21.32
N ASP A 337 -24.07 -6.79 21.86
CA ASP A 337 -24.30 -6.96 23.30
C ASP A 337 -23.36 -7.98 23.96
N LEU A 338 -22.43 -8.58 23.20
CA LEU A 338 -21.54 -9.65 23.66
C LEU A 338 -20.46 -9.08 24.59
N THR A 339 -20.75 -9.07 25.88
CA THR A 339 -19.86 -8.48 26.92
C THR A 339 -18.78 -9.44 27.42
N THR A 340 -19.04 -10.75 27.36
CA THR A 340 -18.14 -11.80 27.88
C THR A 340 -18.13 -13.02 26.98
N ALA A 341 -17.02 -13.75 26.95
CA ALA A 341 -16.96 -15.07 26.31
C ALA A 341 -16.11 -16.04 27.11
N THR A 342 -16.59 -17.28 27.24
CA THR A 342 -15.90 -18.37 27.91
C THR A 342 -15.24 -19.26 26.87
N LEU A 343 -13.93 -19.49 27.00
CA LEU A 343 -13.18 -20.41 26.16
C LEU A 343 -13.01 -21.75 26.90
N GLU A 344 -13.44 -22.87 26.32
CA GLU A 344 -13.40 -24.16 27.01
C GLU A 344 -11.96 -24.62 27.32
N GLN A 345 -11.76 -25.15 28.53
CA GLN A 345 -10.47 -25.69 28.96
C GLN A 345 -10.03 -26.88 28.09
N GLY A 346 -8.75 -26.91 27.71
CA GLY A 346 -8.20 -27.89 26.78
C GLY A 346 -8.18 -27.44 25.32
N MET A 347 -8.76 -26.28 24.99
CA MET A 347 -8.62 -25.66 23.66
C MET A 347 -7.16 -25.29 23.39
N THR A 348 -6.65 -25.63 22.19
CA THR A 348 -5.26 -25.36 21.77
C THR A 348 -5.11 -24.12 20.89
N THR A 349 -6.19 -23.68 20.24
CA THR A 349 -6.18 -22.55 19.31
C THR A 349 -7.43 -21.71 19.53
N VAL A 350 -7.29 -20.39 19.71
CA VAL A 350 -8.46 -19.49 19.60
C VAL A 350 -8.80 -19.36 18.11
N PRO A 351 -10.01 -19.72 17.65
CA PRO A 351 -10.32 -19.72 16.21
C PRO A 351 -10.28 -18.32 15.58
N ALA A 352 -9.92 -18.24 14.30
CA ALA A 352 -9.91 -16.98 13.55
C ALA A 352 -11.29 -16.33 13.47
N CYS A 353 -11.29 -15.00 13.45
CA CYS A 353 -12.45 -14.09 13.37
C CYS A 353 -13.54 -14.31 14.45
N ILE A 354 -13.33 -15.17 15.45
CA ILE A 354 -14.40 -15.72 16.29
C ILE A 354 -15.26 -14.65 16.99
N PHE A 355 -14.65 -13.56 17.48
CA PHE A 355 -15.34 -12.41 18.09
C PHE A 355 -15.14 -11.10 17.30
N ALA A 356 -14.83 -11.17 16.01
CA ALA A 356 -14.53 -9.98 15.22
C ALA A 356 -15.71 -8.97 15.24
N GLY A 357 -15.45 -7.73 15.67
CA GLY A 357 -16.44 -6.67 15.77
C GLY A 357 -17.40 -6.74 16.97
N ALA A 358 -17.20 -7.69 17.90
CA ALA A 358 -17.94 -7.72 19.17
C ALA A 358 -17.47 -6.57 20.08
N SER A 359 -17.91 -5.35 19.79
CA SER A 359 -17.40 -4.11 20.38
C SER A 359 -17.70 -3.93 21.87
N ALA A 360 -18.67 -4.67 22.42
CA ALA A 360 -18.93 -4.71 23.86
C ALA A 360 -18.06 -5.72 24.64
N LEU A 361 -17.26 -6.57 23.96
CA LEU A 361 -16.51 -7.65 24.59
C LEU A 361 -15.30 -7.11 25.35
N GLN A 362 -15.44 -6.93 26.66
CA GLN A 362 -14.44 -6.26 27.51
C GLN A 362 -13.40 -7.20 28.12
N TYR A 363 -13.72 -8.49 28.27
CA TYR A 363 -12.86 -9.49 28.90
C TYR A 363 -13.05 -10.90 28.32
N VAL A 364 -11.93 -11.60 28.09
CA VAL A 364 -11.87 -13.03 27.78
C VAL A 364 -10.66 -13.65 28.49
N GLU A 365 -10.86 -14.74 29.23
CA GLU A 365 -9.76 -15.54 29.77
C GLU A 365 -9.29 -16.55 28.71
N ILE A 366 -8.01 -16.50 28.34
CA ILE A 366 -7.42 -17.44 27.39
C ILE A 366 -6.94 -18.69 28.15
N PRO A 367 -7.38 -19.92 27.81
CA PRO A 367 -6.95 -21.13 28.49
C PRO A 367 -5.45 -21.38 28.40
N LYS A 368 -4.85 -21.92 29.46
CA LYS A 368 -3.41 -22.23 29.57
C LYS A 368 -2.93 -23.37 28.65
N THR A 369 -3.82 -23.91 27.83
CA THR A 369 -3.54 -24.91 26.79
C THR A 369 -3.44 -24.29 25.39
N VAL A 370 -3.82 -23.02 25.21
CA VAL A 370 -3.76 -22.34 23.92
C VAL A 370 -2.30 -22.07 23.53
N THR A 371 -1.91 -22.54 22.35
CA THR A 371 -0.61 -22.27 21.72
C THR A 371 -0.70 -21.18 20.66
N THR A 372 -1.87 -20.99 20.06
CA THR A 372 -2.08 -20.07 18.92
C THR A 372 -3.34 -19.23 19.10
N ILE A 373 -3.23 -17.92 18.85
CA ILE A 373 -4.38 -17.01 18.72
C ILE A 373 -4.60 -16.72 17.24
N GLY A 374 -5.72 -17.18 16.69
CA GLY A 374 -6.03 -17.13 15.27
C GLY A 374 -6.25 -15.72 14.71
N GLY A 375 -6.18 -15.61 13.39
CA GLY A 375 -6.24 -14.32 12.69
C GLY A 375 -7.54 -13.57 13.01
N ARG A 376 -7.47 -12.27 13.33
CA ARG A 376 -8.64 -11.43 13.69
C ARG A 376 -9.53 -11.94 14.84
N ALA A 377 -9.08 -12.90 15.67
CA ALA A 377 -9.91 -13.54 16.70
C ALA A 377 -10.67 -12.55 17.61
N PHE A 378 -10.05 -11.42 17.96
CA PHE A 378 -10.59 -10.34 18.77
C PHE A 378 -10.58 -8.97 18.04
N ASN A 379 -10.53 -8.96 16.70
CA ASN A 379 -10.47 -7.72 15.92
C ASN A 379 -11.68 -6.80 16.24
N ASN A 380 -11.45 -5.50 16.44
CA ASN A 380 -12.48 -4.50 16.75
C ASN A 380 -13.37 -4.86 17.98
N THR A 381 -12.79 -5.53 18.99
CA THR A 381 -13.46 -5.79 20.28
C THR A 381 -13.24 -4.66 21.28
N GLY A 382 -14.08 -4.59 22.32
CA GLY A 382 -13.98 -3.65 23.43
C GLY A 382 -12.98 -4.06 24.53
N LEU A 383 -12.03 -4.94 24.23
CA LEU A 383 -11.08 -5.47 25.22
C LEU A 383 -10.25 -4.32 25.79
N THR A 384 -10.26 -4.17 27.12
CA THR A 384 -9.45 -3.13 27.82
C THR A 384 -8.09 -3.67 28.25
N LYS A 385 -8.03 -4.97 28.57
CA LYS A 385 -6.85 -5.70 29.00
C LYS A 385 -6.88 -7.12 28.43
N ILE A 386 -5.70 -7.67 28.11
CA ILE A 386 -5.53 -9.11 27.83
C ILE A 386 -4.25 -9.67 28.48
N GLU A 387 -4.36 -10.86 29.08
CA GLU A 387 -3.23 -11.64 29.57
C GLU A 387 -3.03 -12.85 28.65
N ILE A 388 -1.91 -12.88 27.92
CA ILE A 388 -1.59 -13.97 27.00
C ILE A 388 -0.85 -15.07 27.79
N PRO A 389 -1.41 -16.30 27.92
CA PRO A 389 -0.78 -17.36 28.71
C PRO A 389 0.58 -17.77 28.15
N SER A 390 1.49 -18.22 29.01
CA SER A 390 2.84 -18.64 28.59
C SER A 390 2.88 -19.86 27.66
N SER A 391 1.75 -20.52 27.42
CA SER A 391 1.62 -21.58 26.41
C SER A 391 1.55 -21.03 24.98
N VAL A 392 1.16 -19.77 24.80
CA VAL A 392 1.01 -19.15 23.48
C VAL A 392 2.38 -18.88 22.89
N THR A 393 2.65 -19.47 21.73
CA THR A 393 3.87 -19.26 20.94
C THR A 393 3.61 -18.39 19.72
N ASP A 394 2.35 -18.28 19.28
CA ASP A 394 1.98 -17.66 18.01
C ASP A 394 0.71 -16.80 18.13
N ILE A 395 0.80 -15.53 17.71
CA ILE A 395 -0.35 -14.61 17.58
C ILE A 395 -0.45 -14.20 16.12
N LYS A 396 -1.56 -14.53 15.46
CA LYS A 396 -1.78 -14.29 14.03
C LYS A 396 -2.11 -12.84 13.69
N GLU A 397 -2.17 -12.55 12.40
CA GLU A 397 -2.40 -11.22 11.86
C GLU A 397 -3.74 -10.62 12.32
N TYR A 398 -3.73 -9.32 12.58
CA TYR A 398 -4.89 -8.55 13.06
C TYR A 398 -5.62 -9.09 14.31
N ALA A 399 -5.04 -10.04 15.06
CA ALA A 399 -5.72 -10.76 16.16
C ALA A 399 -6.44 -9.84 17.16
N PHE A 400 -5.85 -8.68 17.48
CA PHE A 400 -6.37 -7.61 18.34
C PHE A 400 -6.39 -6.25 17.63
N ALA A 401 -6.34 -6.21 16.29
CA ALA A 401 -6.40 -4.95 15.54
C ALA A 401 -7.71 -4.21 15.82
N GLY A 402 -7.66 -2.88 15.96
CA GLY A 402 -8.83 -2.04 16.19
C GLY A 402 -9.45 -2.13 17.60
N CYS A 403 -8.80 -2.81 18.55
CA CYS A 403 -9.21 -2.79 19.96
C CYS A 403 -8.82 -1.45 20.59
N LYS A 404 -9.60 -0.41 20.32
CA LYS A 404 -9.27 0.99 20.64
C LYS A 404 -9.17 1.28 22.14
N ASP A 405 -9.73 0.43 22.99
CA ASP A 405 -9.66 0.55 24.44
C ASP A 405 -8.57 -0.35 25.07
N LEU A 406 -7.90 -1.19 24.27
CA LEU A 406 -6.89 -2.14 24.73
C LEU A 406 -5.60 -1.43 25.11
N SER A 407 -5.46 -1.14 26.40
CA SER A 407 -4.35 -0.36 26.96
C SER A 407 -3.34 -1.21 27.73
N SER A 408 -3.73 -2.41 28.19
CA SER A 408 -2.87 -3.33 28.96
C SER A 408 -2.76 -4.69 28.28
N VAL A 409 -1.56 -5.03 27.80
CA VAL A 409 -1.26 -6.33 27.17
C VAL A 409 -0.08 -6.97 27.89
N THR A 410 -0.27 -8.20 28.38
CA THR A 410 0.85 -9.04 28.86
C THR A 410 1.12 -10.13 27.84
N LEU A 411 2.25 -10.06 27.14
CA LEU A 411 2.67 -11.05 26.16
C LEU A 411 3.18 -12.34 26.82
N SER A 412 3.08 -13.45 26.10
CA SER A 412 3.67 -14.74 26.52
C SER A 412 5.19 -14.68 26.49
N LYS A 413 5.84 -15.13 27.57
CA LYS A 413 7.30 -15.36 27.66
C LYS A 413 7.86 -16.45 26.71
N HIS A 414 6.99 -17.11 25.95
CA HIS A 414 7.33 -18.11 24.94
C HIS A 414 6.77 -17.75 23.56
N LEU A 415 6.28 -16.51 23.37
CA LEU A 415 5.86 -15.98 22.08
C LEU A 415 7.06 -15.96 21.13
N THR A 416 7.00 -16.75 20.05
CA THR A 416 8.03 -16.81 18.99
C THR A 416 7.65 -15.98 17.78
N THR A 417 6.35 -15.85 17.50
CA THR A 417 5.81 -15.19 16.30
C THR A 417 4.70 -14.22 16.64
N LEU A 418 4.75 -13.03 16.06
CA LEU A 418 3.73 -11.98 16.20
C LEU A 418 3.32 -11.45 14.81
N GLY A 419 2.07 -11.64 14.43
CA GLY A 419 1.58 -11.37 13.08
C GLY A 419 1.49 -9.88 12.71
N LYS A 420 1.54 -9.59 11.41
CA LYS A 420 1.26 -8.26 10.84
C LYS A 420 -0.02 -7.67 11.45
N ASP A 421 0.04 -6.39 11.82
CA ASP A 421 -1.08 -5.63 12.36
C ASP A 421 -1.75 -6.27 13.61
N ALA A 422 -1.12 -7.24 14.30
CA ALA A 422 -1.74 -8.01 15.37
C ALA A 422 -2.35 -7.15 16.49
N PHE A 423 -1.78 -5.99 16.79
CA PHE A 423 -2.29 -5.01 17.74
C PHE A 423 -2.60 -3.65 17.09
N ARG A 424 -2.80 -3.59 15.76
CA ARG A 424 -2.90 -2.33 15.02
C ARG A 424 -3.94 -1.39 15.61
N GLY A 425 -3.54 -0.16 15.94
CA GLY A 425 -4.43 0.89 16.45
C GLY A 425 -4.98 0.61 17.86
N ALA A 426 -4.35 -0.27 18.64
CA ALA A 426 -4.67 -0.47 20.05
C ALA A 426 -4.12 0.69 20.91
N ALA A 427 -4.77 0.96 22.04
CA ALA A 427 -4.40 2.05 22.97
C ALA A 427 -3.23 1.71 23.92
N ILE A 428 -2.42 0.70 23.60
CA ILE A 428 -1.29 0.22 24.40
C ILE A 428 -0.32 1.37 24.67
N SER A 429 -0.04 1.66 25.94
CA SER A 429 0.88 2.74 26.34
C SER A 429 2.30 2.26 26.63
N GLU A 430 2.43 1.05 27.18
CA GLU A 430 3.70 0.37 27.42
C GLU A 430 3.63 -1.12 27.08
N ILE A 431 4.76 -1.69 26.67
CA ILE A 431 4.88 -3.13 26.37
C ILE A 431 6.24 -3.68 26.81
N LEU A 432 6.24 -4.93 27.30
CA LEU A 432 7.43 -5.74 27.51
C LEU A 432 7.51 -6.79 26.39
N ILE A 433 8.56 -6.70 25.58
CA ILE A 433 8.83 -7.64 24.50
C ILE A 433 9.58 -8.86 25.09
N PRO A 434 9.04 -10.09 24.95
CA PRO A 434 9.68 -11.30 25.45
C PRO A 434 10.89 -11.68 24.59
N LYS A 435 11.97 -12.20 25.19
CA LYS A 435 13.20 -12.54 24.46
C LYS A 435 13.06 -13.69 23.46
N SER A 436 11.95 -14.42 23.54
CA SER A 436 11.58 -15.49 22.61
C SER A 436 11.07 -14.97 21.26
N LEU A 437 10.68 -13.69 21.16
CA LEU A 437 10.09 -13.13 19.94
C LEU A 437 11.19 -12.84 18.90
N THR A 438 11.38 -13.79 17.99
CA THR A 438 12.42 -13.71 16.94
C THR A 438 11.88 -13.40 15.55
N LYS A 439 10.55 -13.35 15.37
CA LYS A 439 9.90 -13.04 14.09
C LYS A 439 8.61 -12.24 14.27
N CYS A 440 8.49 -11.13 13.56
CA CYS A 440 7.16 -10.61 13.21
C CYS A 440 6.78 -11.09 11.81
N ASP A 441 5.54 -11.57 11.63
CA ASP A 441 5.14 -12.18 10.36
C ASP A 441 4.70 -11.12 9.34
N VAL A 442 5.16 -11.25 8.08
CA VAL A 442 4.85 -10.31 7.01
C VAL A 442 4.45 -11.02 5.72
N GLY A 443 3.39 -10.51 5.10
CA GLY A 443 2.97 -10.86 3.74
C GLY A 443 3.12 -9.72 2.73
N SER A 444 3.75 -8.59 3.09
CA SER A 444 3.94 -7.46 2.16
C SER A 444 5.25 -6.70 2.35
N ILE A 445 5.65 -5.96 1.31
CA ILE A 445 6.91 -5.22 1.18
C ILE A 445 6.94 -3.89 1.96
N ASP A 446 5.82 -3.49 2.56
CA ASP A 446 5.57 -2.11 3.00
C ASP A 446 6.14 -1.76 4.39
N CYS A 447 7.04 -2.59 4.93
CA CYS A 447 7.57 -2.50 6.30
C CYS A 447 6.53 -2.49 7.45
N THR A 448 5.25 -2.88 7.26
CA THR A 448 4.21 -2.76 8.31
C THR A 448 4.45 -3.64 9.55
N GLY A 449 4.40 -3.05 10.75
CA GLY A 449 4.63 -3.75 12.03
C GLY A 449 3.38 -4.32 12.73
N PRO A 450 3.56 -5.11 13.81
CA PRO A 450 2.45 -5.62 14.63
C PRO A 450 1.77 -4.55 15.50
N PHE A 451 2.51 -3.50 15.88
CA PHE A 451 2.02 -2.37 16.71
C PHE A 451 1.74 -1.10 15.89
N ARG A 452 1.52 -1.25 14.57
CA ARG A 452 1.18 -0.16 13.65
C ARG A 452 0.02 0.71 14.18
N ASP A 453 0.09 2.02 14.00
CA ASP A 453 -0.94 2.98 14.46
C ASP A 453 -1.21 2.99 15.98
N CYS A 454 -0.40 2.32 16.81
CA CYS A 454 -0.48 2.40 18.28
C CYS A 454 0.04 3.76 18.77
N ALA A 455 -0.72 4.83 18.56
CA ALA A 455 -0.33 6.21 18.84
C ALA A 455 -0.02 6.49 20.33
N ASN A 456 -0.53 5.66 21.24
CA ASN A 456 -0.24 5.76 22.67
C ASN A 456 1.07 5.07 23.09
N LEU A 457 1.64 4.20 22.24
CA LEU A 457 2.79 3.35 22.59
C LEU A 457 4.06 4.19 22.65
N LYS A 458 4.40 4.64 23.86
CA LYS A 458 5.55 5.51 24.12
C LYS A 458 6.71 4.80 24.81
N LYS A 459 6.45 3.68 25.49
CA LYS A 459 7.43 2.95 26.28
C LYS A 459 7.50 1.48 25.85
N VAL A 460 8.61 1.10 25.23
CA VAL A 460 8.92 -0.30 24.93
C VAL A 460 10.09 -0.74 25.79
N THR A 461 9.98 -1.93 26.38
CA THR A 461 11.05 -2.58 27.14
C THR A 461 11.26 -3.99 26.60
N PHE A 462 12.46 -4.52 26.76
CA PHE A 462 12.82 -5.87 26.31
C PHE A 462 13.17 -6.73 27.52
N GLU A 463 12.83 -8.02 27.46
CA GLU A 463 13.19 -8.99 28.49
C GLU A 463 14.72 -9.18 28.56
N GLU A 464 15.25 -9.37 29.76
CA GLU A 464 16.67 -9.62 29.99
C GLU A 464 17.16 -10.86 29.19
N GLY A 465 18.25 -10.68 28.44
CA GLY A 465 18.77 -11.70 27.53
C GLY A 465 18.17 -11.68 26.12
N THR A 466 17.45 -10.62 25.73
CA THR A 466 17.05 -10.39 24.32
C THR A 466 18.30 -10.23 23.45
N LEU A 467 18.42 -11.05 22.39
CA LEU A 467 19.60 -11.08 21.50
C LEU A 467 19.42 -10.29 20.20
N SER A 468 18.20 -10.20 19.67
CA SER A 468 17.88 -9.38 18.51
C SER A 468 16.56 -8.65 18.69
N ILE A 469 16.40 -7.53 17.98
CA ILE A 469 15.11 -6.86 17.83
C ILE A 469 14.51 -7.30 16.50
N ALA A 470 13.41 -8.05 16.58
CA ALA A 470 12.77 -8.69 15.44
C ALA A 470 12.35 -7.70 14.34
N ASN A 471 12.36 -8.22 13.12
CA ASN A 471 11.94 -7.54 11.91
C ASN A 471 10.57 -6.86 12.07
N TYR A 472 10.41 -5.63 11.56
CA TYR A 472 9.17 -4.82 11.61
C TYR A 472 8.58 -4.49 13.00
N LEU A 473 9.19 -4.94 14.11
CA LEU A 473 8.53 -5.00 15.43
C LEU A 473 7.89 -3.68 15.88
N LEU A 474 8.60 -2.56 15.72
CA LEU A 474 8.19 -1.23 16.15
C LEU A 474 7.97 -0.28 14.96
N SER A 475 7.71 -0.84 13.79
CA SER A 475 7.39 -0.06 12.60
C SER A 475 6.03 0.64 12.72
N GLU A 476 5.94 1.88 12.23
CA GLU A 476 4.76 2.75 12.29
C GLU A 476 4.20 2.92 13.73
N THR A 477 5.09 3.01 14.73
CA THR A 477 4.74 3.21 16.15
C THR A 477 4.94 4.65 16.64
N GLY A 478 4.23 5.03 17.71
CA GLY A 478 4.32 6.34 18.35
C GLY A 478 5.49 6.53 19.34
N ILE A 479 6.53 5.67 19.29
CA ILE A 479 7.64 5.73 20.25
C ILE A 479 8.46 7.01 20.08
N GLU A 480 8.90 7.59 21.19
CA GLU A 480 9.71 8.83 21.18
C GLU A 480 11.18 8.59 21.51
N GLU A 481 11.47 7.62 22.38
CA GLU A 481 12.82 7.16 22.72
C GLU A 481 12.84 5.64 22.84
N ILE A 482 13.97 5.00 22.52
CA ILE A 482 14.18 3.58 22.77
C ILE A 482 15.54 3.32 23.42
N VAL A 483 15.58 2.34 24.33
CA VAL A 483 16.80 1.79 24.90
C VAL A 483 16.97 0.36 24.40
N ILE A 484 18.07 0.12 23.71
CA ILE A 484 18.49 -1.18 23.18
C ILE A 484 19.36 -1.83 24.27
N PRO A 485 19.00 -3.01 24.83
CA PRO A 485 19.79 -3.66 25.87
C PRO A 485 21.21 -4.05 25.42
N ASP A 486 22.16 -4.12 26.38
CA ASP A 486 23.54 -4.56 26.12
C ASP A 486 23.65 -5.98 25.53
N THR A 487 22.63 -6.82 25.71
CA THR A 487 22.59 -8.19 25.16
C THR A 487 22.17 -8.26 23.68
N VAL A 488 21.63 -7.17 23.12
CA VAL A 488 21.17 -7.14 21.72
C VAL A 488 22.37 -6.99 20.79
N VAL A 489 22.60 -8.01 19.96
CA VAL A 489 23.64 -8.02 18.93
C VAL A 489 23.16 -7.54 17.57
N LYS A 490 21.84 -7.55 17.32
CA LYS A 490 21.26 -7.25 16.01
C LYS A 490 19.93 -6.50 16.09
N ILE A 491 19.77 -5.49 15.23
CA ILE A 491 18.47 -4.91 14.88
C ILE A 491 18.09 -5.42 13.49
N ASP A 492 17.00 -6.18 13.37
CA ASP A 492 16.57 -6.75 12.09
C ASP A 492 15.92 -5.70 11.16
N GLY A 493 15.65 -6.11 9.92
CA GLY A 493 15.15 -5.21 8.88
C GLY A 493 13.79 -4.56 9.20
N CYS A 494 13.65 -3.29 8.83
CA CYS A 494 12.51 -2.42 9.14
C CYS A 494 12.10 -2.36 10.64
N ALA A 495 12.91 -2.79 11.61
CA ALA A 495 12.48 -2.92 13.02
C ALA A 495 11.89 -1.62 13.64
N PHE A 496 12.32 -0.46 13.18
CA PHE A 496 11.84 0.88 13.58
C PHE A 496 11.38 1.73 12.38
N ALA A 497 11.04 1.10 11.24
CA ALA A 497 10.63 1.83 10.04
C ALA A 497 9.42 2.74 10.31
N TRP A 498 9.42 3.95 9.76
CA TRP A 498 8.34 4.94 9.90
C TRP A 498 7.92 5.24 11.35
N ALA A 499 8.82 5.04 12.32
CA ALA A 499 8.65 5.54 13.68
C ALA A 499 8.92 7.05 13.69
N GLU A 500 8.06 7.84 13.03
CA GLU A 500 8.28 9.27 12.74
C GLU A 500 8.49 10.13 14.00
N GLN A 501 8.01 9.69 15.16
CA GLN A 501 8.16 10.37 16.45
C GLN A 501 9.46 10.01 17.20
N LEU A 502 10.22 9.01 16.73
CA LEU A 502 11.43 8.53 17.38
C LEU A 502 12.53 9.59 17.30
N LYS A 503 12.87 10.17 18.46
CA LYS A 503 13.85 11.27 18.59
C LYS A 503 15.24 10.79 18.99
N LYS A 504 15.32 9.63 19.67
CA LYS A 504 16.54 9.15 20.33
C LYS A 504 16.59 7.63 20.43
N VAL A 505 17.71 7.06 20.03
CA VAL A 505 18.07 5.65 20.26
C VAL A 505 19.24 5.63 21.25
N THR A 506 19.13 4.83 22.31
CA THR A 506 20.23 4.55 23.23
C THR A 506 20.70 3.13 22.99
N PHE A 507 21.88 2.96 22.40
CA PHE A 507 22.43 1.64 22.08
C PHE A 507 23.11 1.02 23.31
N GLY A 508 22.91 -0.28 23.49
CA GLY A 508 23.70 -1.11 24.41
C GLY A 508 25.01 -1.56 23.76
N ALA A 509 25.96 -2.00 24.58
CA ALA A 509 27.32 -2.30 24.15
C ALA A 509 27.46 -3.49 23.18
N GLY A 510 26.47 -4.39 23.11
CA GLY A 510 26.55 -5.62 22.30
C GLY A 510 26.23 -5.49 20.81
N ILE A 511 25.72 -4.35 20.33
CA ILE A 511 25.18 -4.22 18.97
C ILE A 511 26.28 -4.33 17.90
N THR A 512 26.14 -5.29 16.97
CA THR A 512 27.09 -5.49 15.85
C THR A 512 26.48 -5.21 14.48
N GLU A 513 25.16 -5.32 14.33
CA GLU A 513 24.46 -5.19 13.04
C GLU A 513 23.19 -4.34 13.13
N ILE A 514 23.04 -3.38 12.21
CA ILE A 514 21.81 -2.62 11.96
C ILE A 514 21.27 -3.02 10.59
N GLY A 515 20.09 -3.64 10.54
CA GLY A 515 19.53 -4.25 9.33
C GLY A 515 19.01 -3.28 8.25
N GLU A 516 18.65 -3.87 7.10
CA GLU A 516 18.08 -3.14 5.96
C GLU A 516 16.82 -2.36 6.34
N ARG A 517 16.71 -1.08 5.95
CA ARG A 517 15.60 -0.17 6.30
C ARG A 517 15.32 -0.04 7.81
N ALA A 518 16.23 -0.42 8.71
CA ALA A 518 15.96 -0.50 10.15
C ALA A 518 15.28 0.75 10.75
N PHE A 519 15.67 1.95 10.32
CA PHE A 519 15.14 3.25 10.75
C PHE A 519 14.61 4.11 9.57
N ILE A 520 14.23 3.50 8.43
CA ILE A 520 13.72 4.28 7.28
C ILE A 520 12.57 5.19 7.70
N GLY A 521 12.57 6.47 7.28
CA GLY A 521 11.50 7.41 7.60
C GLY A 521 11.40 7.82 9.08
N CYS A 522 12.42 7.59 9.92
CA CYS A 522 12.49 8.15 11.28
C CYS A 522 12.78 9.67 11.23
N THR A 523 11.80 10.46 10.78
CA THR A 523 11.96 11.89 10.48
C THR A 523 12.32 12.75 11.69
N SER A 524 11.92 12.38 12.92
CA SER A 524 12.31 13.10 14.15
C SER A 524 13.68 12.71 14.74
N LEU A 525 14.37 11.72 14.17
CA LEU A 525 15.57 11.13 14.77
C LEU A 525 16.72 12.16 14.77
N LYS A 526 17.17 12.55 15.97
CA LYS A 526 18.27 13.53 16.14
C LYS A 526 19.63 12.87 15.94
N GLY A 527 20.70 13.66 15.87
CA GLY A 527 22.06 13.13 15.75
C GLY A 527 22.55 12.32 16.95
N PHE A 528 23.36 11.29 16.67
CA PHE A 528 23.96 10.37 17.64
C PHE A 528 25.23 9.71 17.09
N SER A 529 25.92 8.92 17.91
CA SER A 529 27.06 8.09 17.51
C SER A 529 26.68 6.62 17.46
N ILE A 530 27.04 5.95 16.37
CA ILE A 530 26.95 4.49 16.24
C ILE A 530 28.06 3.88 17.10
N PRO A 531 27.81 2.83 17.93
CA PRO A 531 28.84 2.23 18.77
C PRO A 531 29.97 1.55 17.99
N ASP A 532 31.18 1.58 18.56
CA ASP A 532 32.41 0.92 18.03
C ASP A 532 32.32 -0.61 17.92
N THR A 533 31.21 -1.22 18.32
CA THR A 533 30.93 -2.64 18.12
C THR A 533 30.22 -2.95 16.81
N VAL A 534 29.67 -1.94 16.13
CA VAL A 534 28.94 -2.11 14.86
C VAL A 534 29.90 -2.38 13.70
N GLN A 535 29.59 -3.43 12.94
CA GLN A 535 30.36 -3.92 11.78
C GLN A 535 29.59 -3.78 10.46
N THR A 536 28.25 -3.78 10.52
CA THR A 536 27.35 -3.69 9.35
C THR A 536 26.19 -2.73 9.59
N ILE A 537 25.98 -1.82 8.64
CA ILE A 537 24.76 -1.01 8.47
C ILE A 537 24.15 -1.36 7.11
N GLY A 538 22.94 -1.92 7.12
CA GLY A 538 22.25 -2.40 5.92
C GLY A 538 21.73 -1.29 4.99
N SER A 539 21.37 -1.68 3.78
CA SER A 539 20.84 -0.76 2.76
C SER A 539 19.60 0.00 3.26
N LYS A 540 19.49 1.29 2.91
CA LYS A 540 18.38 2.18 3.29
C LYS A 540 18.14 2.31 4.81
N ALA A 541 19.09 1.90 5.67
CA ALA A 541 18.90 1.85 7.13
C ALA A 541 18.42 3.17 7.74
N PHE A 542 18.90 4.32 7.26
CA PHE A 542 18.51 5.68 7.71
C PHE A 542 17.98 6.54 6.54
N MET A 543 17.44 5.90 5.49
CA MET A 543 16.80 6.62 4.38
C MET A 543 15.64 7.49 4.90
N ASN A 544 15.50 8.72 4.39
CA ASN A 544 14.47 9.70 4.77
C ASN A 544 14.47 10.07 6.28
N CYS A 545 15.61 9.90 6.98
CA CYS A 545 15.80 10.42 8.34
C CYS A 545 16.10 11.93 8.31
N THR A 546 15.10 12.75 7.98
CA THR A 546 15.28 14.19 7.71
C THR A 546 15.70 15.03 8.92
N GLY A 547 15.45 14.57 10.16
CA GLY A 547 15.95 15.18 11.39
C GLY A 547 17.39 14.83 11.79
N LEU A 548 18.00 13.84 11.12
CA LEU A 548 19.30 13.28 11.47
C LEU A 548 20.43 14.20 11.02
N TRP A 549 20.77 15.20 11.82
CA TRP A 549 21.68 16.29 11.44
C TRP A 549 23.19 15.95 11.58
N GLU A 550 23.54 14.97 12.41
CA GLU A 550 24.90 14.43 12.60
C GLU A 550 24.80 12.93 12.83
N ILE A 551 25.67 12.13 12.20
CA ILE A 551 25.90 10.74 12.58
C ILE A 551 27.41 10.50 12.63
N ARG A 552 27.87 9.80 13.66
CA ARG A 552 29.26 9.32 13.73
C ARG A 552 29.28 7.82 13.47
N LEU A 553 30.06 7.40 12.50
CA LEU A 553 30.28 6.01 12.14
C LEU A 553 31.60 5.52 12.76
N PRO A 554 31.68 4.28 13.25
CA PRO A 554 32.91 3.75 13.81
C PRO A 554 33.85 3.22 12.71
N ASP A 555 35.16 3.28 12.93
CA ASP A 555 36.17 2.69 12.02
C ASP A 555 36.07 1.16 11.91
N THR A 556 35.34 0.50 12.82
CA THR A 556 35.03 -0.94 12.77
C THR A 556 34.01 -1.32 11.71
N LEU A 557 33.35 -0.34 11.08
CA LEU A 557 32.28 -0.58 10.12
C LEU A 557 32.85 -1.11 8.79
N THR A 558 32.70 -2.42 8.58
CA THR A 558 33.15 -3.11 7.36
C THR A 558 32.15 -3.06 6.20
N GLU A 559 30.86 -2.85 6.50
CA GLU A 559 29.79 -2.81 5.50
C GLU A 559 28.82 -1.64 5.76
N LEU A 560 28.61 -0.81 4.73
CA LEU A 560 27.69 0.32 4.73
C LEU A 560 26.85 0.27 3.45
N GLY A 561 25.60 -0.16 3.57
CA GLY A 561 24.75 -0.52 2.44
C GLY A 561 24.30 0.63 1.53
N ALA A 562 23.79 0.28 0.35
CA ALA A 562 23.28 1.23 -0.63
C ALA A 562 22.12 2.06 -0.09
N SER A 563 22.05 3.34 -0.49
CA SER A 563 21.06 4.31 -0.01
C SER A 563 20.97 4.46 1.52
N ALA A 564 21.97 4.04 2.32
CA ALA A 564 21.84 4.01 3.78
C ALA A 564 21.44 5.36 4.40
N PHE A 565 21.80 6.49 3.76
CA PHE A 565 21.48 7.84 4.18
C PHE A 565 20.68 8.64 3.13
N GLU A 566 20.15 8.00 2.09
CA GLU A 566 19.36 8.66 1.02
C GLU A 566 18.25 9.55 1.63
N GLN A 567 18.14 10.82 1.21
CA GLN A 567 17.20 11.82 1.72
C GLN A 567 17.31 12.13 3.23
N SER A 568 18.42 11.81 3.89
CA SER A 568 18.64 12.13 5.31
C SER A 568 19.01 13.61 5.55
N GLY A 569 18.89 14.04 6.81
CA GLY A 569 19.17 15.41 7.24
C GLY A 569 20.65 15.75 7.47
N ILE A 570 21.58 14.84 7.16
CA ILE A 570 22.98 14.87 7.64
C ILE A 570 23.70 16.11 7.11
N ARG A 571 24.41 16.83 7.99
CA ARG A 571 25.18 18.03 7.64
C ARG A 571 26.63 17.78 7.27
N ARG A 572 27.26 16.77 7.89
CA ARG A 572 28.63 16.31 7.60
C ARG A 572 28.69 14.80 7.78
N LEU A 573 29.44 14.13 6.92
CA LEU A 573 29.66 12.69 7.00
C LEU A 573 31.15 12.38 6.94
N GLU A 574 31.64 11.65 7.93
CA GLU A 574 32.95 11.03 7.93
C GLU A 574 32.76 9.53 7.69
N LEU A 575 33.34 9.03 6.60
CA LEU A 575 33.23 7.64 6.21
C LEU A 575 34.37 6.82 6.86
N PRO A 576 34.08 5.63 7.42
CA PRO A 576 35.09 4.80 8.10
C PRO A 576 36.34 4.56 7.25
N SER A 577 37.51 4.68 7.87
CA SER A 577 38.82 4.63 7.21
C SER A 577 39.07 3.38 6.36
N GLU A 578 38.56 2.23 6.80
CA GLU A 578 38.73 0.92 6.15
C GLU A 578 37.82 0.66 4.94
N LEU A 579 36.82 1.52 4.66
CA LEU A 579 35.87 1.27 3.56
C LEU A 579 36.53 1.37 2.18
N LYS A 580 36.52 0.26 1.44
CA LYS A 580 36.95 0.17 0.04
C LYS A 580 35.92 0.71 -0.95
N THR A 581 34.65 0.78 -0.57
CA THR A 581 33.57 1.16 -1.48
C THR A 581 32.59 2.10 -0.79
N VAL A 582 32.26 3.19 -1.48
CA VAL A 582 31.10 4.02 -1.19
C VAL A 582 29.94 3.51 -2.04
N GLU A 583 28.86 3.06 -1.40
CA GLU A 583 27.76 2.37 -2.07
C GLU A 583 26.85 3.27 -2.93
N THR A 584 26.09 2.63 -3.82
CA THR A 584 25.14 3.31 -4.73
C THR A 584 24.17 4.18 -3.93
N ALA A 585 23.95 5.41 -4.39
CA ALA A 585 23.01 6.36 -3.81
C ALA A 585 23.18 6.64 -2.29
N LEU A 586 24.36 6.34 -1.70
CA LEU A 586 24.58 6.33 -0.25
C LEU A 586 23.98 7.54 0.48
N CYS A 587 24.23 8.75 -0.03
CA CYS A 587 23.73 10.03 0.46
C CYS A 587 22.89 10.76 -0.60
N GLU A 588 22.30 10.06 -1.57
CA GLU A 588 21.50 10.71 -2.63
C GLU A 588 20.39 11.59 -2.02
N ASN A 589 20.24 12.82 -2.54
CA ASN A 589 19.33 13.85 -2.05
C ASN A 589 19.52 14.27 -0.57
N CYS A 590 20.72 14.12 0.01
CA CYS A 590 21.05 14.72 1.31
C CYS A 590 21.24 16.24 1.19
N LYS A 591 20.15 16.98 1.03
CA LYS A 591 20.15 18.43 0.73
C LYS A 591 20.82 19.31 1.81
N ASN A 592 21.04 18.78 3.02
CA ASN A 592 21.75 19.46 4.10
C ASN A 592 23.25 19.16 4.16
N LEU A 593 23.75 18.19 3.39
CA LEU A 593 25.14 17.73 3.46
C LEU A 593 26.07 18.82 2.93
N VAL A 594 26.90 19.39 3.80
CA VAL A 594 27.83 20.47 3.48
C VAL A 594 29.21 19.92 3.10
N GLY A 595 29.62 18.80 3.70
CA GLY A 595 30.90 18.19 3.42
C GLY A 595 31.00 16.71 3.78
N VAL A 596 31.83 15.99 3.03
CA VAL A 596 32.15 14.57 3.23
C VAL A 596 33.65 14.34 3.32
N ILE A 597 34.06 13.43 4.20
CA ILE A 597 35.43 12.92 4.33
C ILE A 597 35.43 11.48 3.81
N MET A 598 36.29 11.20 2.82
CA MET A 598 36.40 9.91 2.14
C MET A 598 37.35 8.95 2.89
N PRO A 599 37.12 7.62 2.83
CA PRO A 599 37.99 6.62 3.46
C PRO A 599 39.45 6.66 3.00
N GLU A 600 40.37 6.18 3.83
CA GLU A 600 41.79 6.01 3.47
C GLU A 600 42.01 4.87 2.47
N LYS A 601 41.17 3.83 2.52
CA LYS A 601 41.28 2.63 1.67
C LYS A 601 40.29 2.62 0.50
N LEU A 602 39.74 3.77 0.15
CA LEU A 602 38.72 3.89 -0.90
C LEU A 602 39.24 3.42 -2.25
N GLU A 603 38.59 2.44 -2.86
CA GLU A 603 38.89 1.95 -4.22
C GLU A 603 37.84 2.40 -5.24
N VAL A 604 36.54 2.43 -4.85
CA VAL A 604 35.42 2.69 -5.76
C VAL A 604 34.33 3.57 -5.11
N ILE A 605 33.84 4.58 -5.83
CA ILE A 605 32.57 5.25 -5.52
C ILE A 605 31.49 4.80 -6.51
N LYS A 606 30.42 4.17 -6.02
CA LYS A 606 29.30 3.67 -6.84
C LYS A 606 28.32 4.77 -7.23
N GLY A 607 27.46 4.46 -8.20
CA GLY A 607 26.67 5.46 -8.92
C GLY A 607 25.74 6.26 -8.01
N GLY A 608 25.62 7.57 -8.28
CA GLY A 608 24.72 8.46 -7.55
C GLY A 608 25.05 8.70 -6.07
N ALA A 609 26.20 8.26 -5.55
CA ALA A 609 26.51 8.27 -4.12
C ALA A 609 26.24 9.58 -3.38
N PHE A 610 26.42 10.74 -4.04
CA PHE A 610 26.12 12.08 -3.51
C PHE A 610 25.22 12.89 -4.46
N ARG A 611 24.50 12.26 -5.40
CA ARG A 611 23.60 12.93 -6.35
C ARG A 611 22.58 13.80 -5.59
N GLY A 612 22.35 15.03 -6.03
CA GLY A 612 21.36 15.92 -5.40
C GLY A 612 21.74 16.42 -3.99
N CYS A 613 23.01 16.31 -3.58
CA CYS A 613 23.51 16.94 -2.35
C CYS A 613 23.72 18.44 -2.58
N THR A 614 22.64 19.19 -2.76
CA THR A 614 22.66 20.59 -3.23
C THR A 614 23.45 21.56 -2.33
N SER A 615 23.69 21.22 -1.05
CA SER A 615 24.55 22.00 -0.12
C SER A 615 26.03 21.59 -0.11
N LEU A 616 26.42 20.54 -0.84
CA LEU A 616 27.75 19.94 -0.74
C LEU A 616 28.79 20.85 -1.41
N ASN A 617 29.70 21.39 -0.61
CA ASN A 617 30.77 22.27 -1.09
C ASN A 617 32.18 21.75 -0.78
N THR A 618 32.32 20.77 0.11
CA THR A 618 33.63 20.25 0.55
C THR A 618 33.70 18.73 0.41
N VAL A 619 34.59 18.23 -0.44
CA VAL A 619 34.95 16.80 -0.51
C VAL A 619 36.40 16.65 -0.08
N THR A 620 36.65 15.90 1.00
CA THR A 620 37.99 15.66 1.55
C THR A 620 38.48 14.27 1.17
N TRP A 621 39.59 14.20 0.43
CA TRP A 621 40.25 12.97 0.03
C TRP A 621 41.39 12.64 1.02
N ASN A 622 41.17 11.68 1.93
CA ASN A 622 42.17 11.28 2.92
C ASN A 622 43.38 10.60 2.26
N ASP A 623 43.13 9.73 1.28
CA ASP A 623 44.15 9.23 0.35
C ASP A 623 43.87 9.72 -1.09
N LYS A 624 44.93 9.82 -1.89
CA LYS A 624 44.88 10.35 -3.28
C LYS A 624 45.35 9.37 -4.36
N GLU A 625 45.70 8.12 -4.02
CA GLU A 625 46.30 7.14 -4.94
C GLU A 625 45.52 5.82 -5.05
N THR A 626 44.80 5.43 -3.99
CA THR A 626 44.03 4.18 -3.85
C THR A 626 42.78 4.14 -4.73
N ILE A 627 41.99 5.22 -4.75
CA ILE A 627 40.72 5.29 -5.48
C ILE A 627 40.95 5.12 -6.98
N LYS A 628 40.28 4.13 -7.57
CA LYS A 628 40.42 3.76 -8.99
C LYS A 628 39.24 4.17 -9.85
N GLU A 629 38.04 4.17 -9.29
CA GLU A 629 36.83 4.32 -10.08
C GLU A 629 35.76 5.20 -9.40
N ILE A 630 35.23 6.14 -10.19
CA ILE A 630 34.05 6.95 -9.84
C ILE A 630 32.97 6.61 -10.86
N LYS A 631 31.87 5.98 -10.41
CA LYS A 631 30.75 5.59 -11.28
C LYS A 631 29.87 6.78 -11.68
N SER A 632 28.87 6.53 -12.51
CA SER A 632 28.03 7.59 -13.09
C SER A 632 27.24 8.39 -12.05
N GLY A 633 27.17 9.71 -12.24
CA GLY A 633 26.31 10.62 -11.48
C GLY A 633 26.69 10.84 -10.02
N VAL A 634 27.92 10.53 -9.61
CA VAL A 634 28.33 10.55 -8.19
C VAL A 634 28.13 11.91 -7.52
N PHE A 635 28.45 13.02 -8.19
CA PHE A 635 28.27 14.39 -7.70
C PHE A 635 27.27 15.20 -8.56
N ALA A 636 26.44 14.54 -9.36
CA ALA A 636 25.45 15.23 -10.18
C ALA A 636 24.48 16.05 -9.31
N ASN A 637 24.18 17.29 -9.68
CA ASN A 637 23.31 18.21 -8.93
C ASN A 637 23.85 18.44 -7.48
N CYS A 638 25.15 18.67 -7.36
CA CYS A 638 25.81 19.17 -6.15
C CYS A 638 25.98 20.68 -6.27
N ASP A 639 24.86 21.39 -6.30
CA ASP A 639 24.75 22.79 -6.73
C ASP A 639 25.76 23.73 -6.04
N SER A 640 26.08 23.51 -4.76
CA SER A 640 27.02 24.34 -3.97
C SER A 640 28.52 24.01 -4.18
N LEU A 641 28.88 23.08 -5.05
CA LEU A 641 30.27 22.65 -5.24
C LEU A 641 31.04 23.66 -6.10
N THR A 642 31.89 24.49 -5.48
CA THR A 642 32.57 25.60 -6.19
C THR A 642 33.83 25.19 -6.95
N GLU A 643 34.59 24.24 -6.42
CA GLU A 643 35.81 23.71 -7.00
C GLU A 643 35.92 22.20 -6.77
N MET A 644 36.44 21.45 -7.75
CA MET A 644 36.77 20.05 -7.60
C MET A 644 38.17 19.74 -8.12
N THR A 645 38.97 19.04 -7.32
CA THR A 645 40.21 18.40 -7.76
C THR A 645 40.10 16.91 -7.47
N LEU A 646 40.04 16.10 -8.52
CA LEU A 646 39.99 14.65 -8.37
C LEU A 646 41.38 14.07 -8.01
N PRO A 647 41.44 13.03 -7.16
CA PRO A 647 42.70 12.43 -6.73
C PRO A 647 43.41 11.66 -7.85
N MET A 648 44.74 11.71 -7.85
CA MET A 648 45.64 11.12 -8.88
C MET A 648 45.53 9.59 -9.05
N GLY A 649 44.82 8.90 -8.16
CA GLY A 649 44.51 7.47 -8.29
C GLY A 649 43.47 7.15 -9.36
N VAL A 650 42.54 8.07 -9.66
CA VAL A 650 41.32 7.77 -10.44
C VAL A 650 41.67 7.41 -11.88
N GLU A 651 41.31 6.19 -12.30
CA GLU A 651 41.60 5.68 -13.65
C GLU A 651 40.38 5.70 -14.58
N THR A 652 39.18 5.56 -14.00
CA THR A 652 37.89 5.44 -14.71
C THR A 652 36.85 6.36 -14.10
N MET A 653 36.14 7.10 -14.96
CA MET A 653 34.99 7.93 -14.60
C MET A 653 33.76 7.51 -15.41
N GLY A 654 32.61 7.41 -14.75
CA GLY A 654 31.31 7.16 -15.39
C GLY A 654 30.70 8.43 -15.98
N ASP A 655 29.44 8.31 -16.44
CA ASP A 655 28.69 9.40 -17.06
C ASP A 655 28.17 10.41 -16.02
N SER A 656 27.91 11.66 -16.42
CA SER A 656 27.24 12.67 -15.60
C SER A 656 27.89 12.96 -14.24
N VAL A 657 29.19 12.73 -14.04
CA VAL A 657 29.79 12.77 -12.68
C VAL A 657 29.57 14.11 -11.97
N PHE A 658 29.59 15.23 -12.70
CA PHE A 658 29.32 16.59 -12.21
C PHE A 658 28.15 17.27 -12.93
N GLU A 659 27.26 16.51 -13.59
CA GLU A 659 26.11 17.08 -14.31
C GLU A 659 25.23 17.94 -13.39
N GLY A 660 24.97 19.21 -13.76
CA GLY A 660 24.15 20.14 -12.98
C GLY A 660 24.83 20.76 -11.75
N CYS A 661 26.16 20.94 -11.73
CA CYS A 661 26.83 21.63 -10.61
C CYS A 661 26.85 23.15 -10.81
N ASP A 662 25.74 23.81 -10.46
CA ASP A 662 25.48 25.24 -10.71
C ASP A 662 26.57 26.23 -10.24
N GLU A 663 27.23 25.98 -9.10
CA GLU A 663 28.30 26.86 -8.58
C GLU A 663 29.73 26.43 -9.00
N LEU A 664 29.89 25.36 -9.78
CA LEU A 664 31.21 24.83 -10.13
C LEU A 664 31.97 25.77 -11.05
N THR A 665 33.00 26.43 -10.52
CA THR A 665 33.86 27.36 -11.26
C THR A 665 35.13 26.71 -11.81
N LYS A 666 35.63 25.67 -11.13
CA LYS A 666 36.90 25.01 -11.43
C LYS A 666 36.83 23.49 -11.28
N ALA A 667 37.34 22.76 -12.27
CA ALA A 667 37.46 21.30 -12.22
C ALA A 667 38.84 20.82 -12.70
N VAL A 668 39.48 19.94 -11.93
CA VAL A 668 40.78 19.33 -12.27
C VAL A 668 40.63 17.81 -12.36
N ILE A 669 40.74 17.30 -13.59
CA ILE A 669 40.77 15.87 -13.92
C ILE A 669 42.24 15.42 -14.03
N PRO A 670 42.69 14.43 -13.23
CA PRO A 670 44.08 13.99 -13.22
C PRO A 670 44.44 13.13 -14.42
N ASP A 671 45.71 13.19 -14.85
CA ASP A 671 46.26 12.43 -15.99
C ASP A 671 46.14 10.90 -15.86
N SER A 672 45.80 10.38 -14.68
CA SER A 672 45.47 8.97 -14.44
C SER A 672 44.22 8.51 -15.19
N VAL A 673 43.23 9.40 -15.36
CA VAL A 673 41.96 9.16 -16.07
C VAL A 673 42.23 8.92 -17.55
N LYS A 674 41.78 7.76 -18.07
CA LYS A 674 42.02 7.37 -19.47
C LYS A 674 40.98 7.96 -20.42
N ASP A 675 39.74 8.06 -19.99
CA ASP A 675 38.59 8.58 -20.75
C ASP A 675 37.53 9.07 -19.73
N MET A 676 36.76 10.11 -20.08
CA MET A 676 35.65 10.62 -19.26
C MET A 676 34.32 10.02 -19.75
N GLY A 677 33.29 9.98 -18.90
CA GLY A 677 31.95 9.56 -19.33
C GLY A 677 31.19 10.64 -20.11
N PHE A 678 30.06 10.26 -20.69
CA PHE A 678 29.14 11.20 -21.34
C PHE A 678 28.61 12.23 -20.33
N TYR A 679 28.27 13.44 -20.78
CA TYR A 679 27.64 14.47 -19.93
C TYR A 679 28.44 14.89 -18.68
N THR A 680 29.76 14.61 -18.59
CA THR A 680 30.52 14.70 -17.33
C THR A 680 30.41 16.05 -16.60
N PHE A 681 30.42 17.17 -17.32
CA PHE A 681 30.26 18.53 -16.78
C PHE A 681 29.00 19.25 -17.31
N LYS A 682 28.09 18.53 -17.98
CA LYS A 682 26.88 19.13 -18.57
C LYS A 682 26.12 19.97 -17.55
N GLU A 683 25.64 21.13 -17.99
CA GLU A 683 24.89 22.07 -17.15
C GLU A 683 25.73 22.51 -15.92
N CYS A 684 27.00 22.87 -16.14
CA CYS A 684 27.85 23.58 -15.17
C CYS A 684 28.00 25.07 -15.59
N PRO A 685 26.95 25.90 -15.44
CA PRO A 685 26.86 27.23 -16.05
C PRO A 685 27.93 28.24 -15.59
N LYS A 686 28.67 27.95 -14.50
CA LYS A 686 29.75 28.81 -13.97
C LYS A 686 31.15 28.27 -14.22
N LEU A 687 31.32 27.14 -14.92
CA LEU A 687 32.62 26.53 -15.16
C LEU A 687 33.49 27.44 -16.04
N THR A 688 34.67 27.79 -15.54
CA THR A 688 35.62 28.71 -16.23
C THR A 688 37.02 28.15 -16.35
N ASP A 689 37.44 27.29 -15.41
CA ASP A 689 38.77 26.67 -15.37
C ASP A 689 38.64 25.15 -15.32
N VAL A 690 38.81 24.50 -16.47
CA VAL A 690 38.83 23.03 -16.57
C VAL A 690 40.20 22.52 -17.02
N THR A 691 40.80 21.67 -16.19
CA THR A 691 41.99 20.90 -16.54
C THR A 691 41.58 19.48 -16.91
N LEU A 692 41.81 19.11 -18.17
CA LEU A 692 41.57 17.78 -18.72
C LEU A 692 42.81 16.88 -18.62
N SER A 693 42.58 15.57 -18.49
CA SER A 693 43.65 14.56 -18.49
C SER A 693 44.38 14.52 -19.84
N LYS A 694 45.71 14.55 -19.81
CA LYS A 694 46.61 14.35 -20.97
C LYS A 694 46.59 12.93 -21.55
N ARG A 695 45.67 12.08 -21.08
CA ARG A 695 45.47 10.71 -21.55
C ARG A 695 44.05 10.44 -22.08
N THR A 696 43.14 11.40 -21.96
CA THR A 696 41.78 11.37 -22.54
C THR A 696 41.83 11.24 -24.06
N LYS A 697 41.14 10.24 -24.63
CA LYS A 697 41.08 10.06 -26.10
C LYS A 697 39.87 10.72 -26.75
N TYR A 698 38.82 10.95 -25.97
CA TYR A 698 37.53 11.44 -26.46
C TYR A 698 37.03 12.58 -25.57
N ILE A 699 36.61 13.69 -26.19
CA ILE A 699 35.65 14.58 -25.54
C ILE A 699 34.28 14.02 -25.86
N CYS A 700 33.66 13.40 -24.87
CA CYS A 700 32.47 12.59 -25.02
C CYS A 700 31.21 13.42 -25.29
N LYS A 701 30.14 12.75 -25.72
CA LYS A 701 28.84 13.38 -26.02
C LYS A 701 28.41 14.34 -24.90
N GLU A 702 28.09 15.56 -25.30
CA GLU A 702 27.57 16.63 -24.42
C GLU A 702 28.40 16.91 -23.15
N THR A 703 29.72 16.66 -23.15
CA THR A 703 30.56 16.80 -21.93
C THR A 703 30.43 18.16 -21.22
N PHE A 704 30.37 19.27 -21.95
CA PHE A 704 30.29 20.65 -21.44
C PHE A 704 29.01 21.38 -21.92
N ARG A 705 27.96 20.62 -22.27
CA ARG A 705 26.76 21.23 -22.86
C ARG A 705 26.09 22.17 -21.85
N TYR A 706 25.78 23.40 -22.27
CA TYR A 706 25.21 24.49 -21.44
C TYR A 706 26.19 25.13 -20.42
N ASP A 707 27.51 24.97 -20.59
CA ASP A 707 28.50 25.58 -19.71
C ASP A 707 28.78 27.05 -20.09
N TYR A 708 27.79 27.91 -19.84
CA TYR A 708 27.73 29.30 -20.34
C TYR A 708 28.90 30.22 -19.95
N ALA A 709 29.70 29.88 -18.93
CA ALA A 709 30.83 30.68 -18.49
C ALA A 709 32.18 30.26 -19.10
N LEU A 710 32.26 29.13 -19.79
CA LEU A 710 33.51 28.58 -20.31
C LEU A 710 34.05 29.45 -21.45
N LYS A 711 35.19 30.11 -21.26
CA LYS A 711 35.75 31.10 -22.23
C LYS A 711 36.85 30.56 -23.12
N GLU A 712 37.68 29.69 -22.57
CA GLU A 712 38.72 28.97 -23.30
C GLU A 712 38.63 27.48 -22.97
N VAL A 713 39.01 26.62 -23.91
CA VAL A 713 39.21 25.20 -23.62
C VAL A 713 40.50 24.70 -24.26
N LYS A 714 41.26 23.94 -23.48
CA LYS A 714 42.52 23.30 -23.90
C LYS A 714 42.29 21.81 -24.06
N ILE A 715 42.09 21.37 -25.30
CA ILE A 715 41.89 19.97 -25.67
C ILE A 715 43.26 19.27 -25.71
N PRO A 716 43.51 18.25 -24.88
CA PRO A 716 44.80 17.56 -24.84
C PRO A 716 45.18 16.90 -26.18
N TYR A 717 46.48 16.75 -26.41
CA TYR A 717 47.03 16.11 -27.60
C TYR A 717 46.66 14.62 -27.71
N SER A 718 46.31 13.96 -26.61
CA SER A 718 45.80 12.58 -26.62
C SER A 718 44.43 12.42 -27.28
N VAL A 719 43.66 13.51 -27.45
CA VAL A 719 42.30 13.46 -27.97
C VAL A 719 42.30 13.19 -29.48
N LYS A 720 41.51 12.19 -29.87
CA LYS A 720 41.26 11.79 -31.26
C LYS A 720 39.92 12.30 -31.78
N ARG A 721 38.91 12.45 -30.92
CA ARG A 721 37.58 12.90 -31.36
C ARG A 721 36.85 13.75 -30.33
N ILE A 722 36.07 14.69 -30.85
CA ILE A 722 35.09 15.49 -30.11
C ILE A 722 33.70 15.06 -30.58
N ASP A 723 32.90 14.47 -29.69
CA ASP A 723 31.59 13.89 -29.99
C ASP A 723 30.46 14.95 -30.08
N SER A 724 29.27 14.51 -30.50
CA SER A 724 28.07 15.34 -30.67
C SER A 724 27.73 16.17 -29.43
N GLY A 725 27.44 17.45 -29.66
CA GLY A 725 27.06 18.43 -28.63
C GLY A 725 28.09 18.68 -27.53
N ALA A 726 29.34 18.21 -27.65
CA ALA A 726 30.36 18.25 -26.59
C ALA A 726 30.54 19.63 -25.92
N PHE A 727 30.43 20.71 -26.69
CA PHE A 727 30.46 22.12 -26.28
C PHE A 727 29.22 22.88 -26.79
N GLY A 728 28.09 22.17 -26.97
CA GLY A 728 26.83 22.80 -27.36
C GLY A 728 26.41 23.84 -26.34
N GLU A 729 25.98 25.02 -26.79
CA GLU A 729 25.48 26.10 -25.93
C GLU A 729 26.53 26.69 -24.95
N CYS A 730 27.83 26.45 -25.19
CA CYS A 730 28.96 27.13 -24.52
C CYS A 730 29.12 28.59 -25.01
N THR A 731 28.11 29.44 -24.81
CA THR A 731 28.01 30.76 -25.47
C THR A 731 29.14 31.77 -25.17
N ALA A 732 29.94 31.57 -24.11
CA ALA A 732 31.10 32.42 -23.81
C ALA A 732 32.42 31.94 -24.43
N LEU A 733 32.46 30.77 -25.08
CA LEU A 733 33.68 30.11 -25.53
C LEU A 733 34.22 30.80 -26.79
N LYS A 734 35.43 31.37 -26.70
CA LYS A 734 36.06 32.17 -27.76
C LYS A 734 37.37 31.58 -28.28
N ASP A 735 38.13 30.95 -27.39
CA ASP A 735 39.46 30.43 -27.69
C ASP A 735 39.49 28.90 -27.51
N ILE A 736 39.51 28.15 -28.62
CA ILE A 736 39.48 26.68 -28.63
C ILE A 736 40.86 26.16 -29.07
N TYR A 737 41.60 25.53 -28.15
CA TYR A 737 42.93 25.00 -28.44
C TYR A 737 42.86 23.49 -28.68
N VAL A 738 43.30 23.03 -29.84
CA VAL A 738 43.19 21.63 -30.30
C VAL A 738 44.51 21.08 -30.82
N GLY A 739 44.87 19.88 -30.35
CA GLY A 739 46.06 19.15 -30.80
C GLY A 739 45.91 18.55 -32.22
N SER A 740 47.03 18.23 -32.86
CA SER A 740 47.05 17.71 -34.24
C SER A 740 46.62 16.24 -34.40
N ASN A 741 46.26 15.55 -33.30
CA ASN A 741 45.79 14.16 -33.31
C ASN A 741 44.28 14.00 -33.51
N ILE A 742 43.54 15.11 -33.61
CA ILE A 742 42.11 15.08 -33.89
C ILE A 742 41.87 14.44 -35.27
N GLU A 743 41.12 13.34 -35.26
CA GLU A 743 40.71 12.53 -36.42
C GLU A 743 39.26 12.84 -36.84
N GLU A 744 38.42 13.31 -35.92
CA GLU A 744 36.99 13.57 -36.13
C GLU A 744 36.48 14.65 -35.14
N ILE A 745 35.59 15.55 -35.60
CA ILE A 745 34.81 16.47 -34.76
C ILE A 745 33.36 16.37 -35.27
N ALA A 746 32.41 16.11 -34.38
CA ALA A 746 31.00 16.04 -34.77
C ALA A 746 30.47 17.40 -35.26
N GLU A 747 29.58 17.37 -36.26
CA GLU A 747 28.96 18.57 -36.86
C GLU A 747 28.37 19.53 -35.81
N ASP A 748 27.67 18.98 -34.81
CA ASP A 748 27.02 19.71 -33.71
C ASP A 748 27.89 19.87 -32.45
N ALA A 749 29.18 19.52 -32.49
CA ALA A 749 30.09 19.56 -31.34
C ALA A 749 30.13 20.95 -30.68
N PHE A 750 30.02 22.02 -31.46
CA PHE A 750 30.01 23.42 -31.02
C PHE A 750 28.76 24.18 -31.52
N SER A 751 27.59 23.54 -31.43
CA SER A 751 26.33 23.94 -32.10
C SER A 751 25.72 25.33 -31.77
N TYR A 752 26.34 26.16 -30.92
CA TYR A 752 25.85 27.52 -30.63
C TYR A 752 26.29 28.57 -31.67
N PHE A 753 27.21 28.24 -32.58
CA PHE A 753 27.69 29.20 -33.58
C PHE A 753 26.59 29.71 -34.51
N ASP A 754 25.66 28.84 -34.93
CA ASP A 754 24.53 29.18 -35.81
C ASP A 754 23.54 30.18 -35.18
N THR A 755 23.64 30.44 -33.88
CA THR A 755 22.77 31.36 -33.11
C THR A 755 23.52 32.56 -32.52
N ASN A 756 24.82 32.74 -32.82
CA ASN A 756 25.65 33.80 -32.24
C ASN A 756 25.30 35.19 -32.77
N VAL A 757 24.38 35.88 -32.08
CA VAL A 757 23.76 37.14 -32.51
C VAL A 757 24.74 38.33 -32.55
N ASP A 758 25.83 38.27 -31.79
CA ASP A 758 26.77 39.39 -31.60
C ASP A 758 27.91 39.43 -32.63
N ASN A 759 27.96 38.46 -33.55
CA ASN A 759 28.93 38.39 -34.66
C ASN A 759 30.40 38.36 -34.17
N GLU A 760 30.62 37.90 -32.93
CA GLU A 760 31.94 37.70 -32.34
C GLU A 760 32.61 36.43 -32.90
N THR A 761 33.82 36.57 -33.44
CA THR A 761 34.53 35.45 -34.08
C THR A 761 35.20 34.53 -33.05
N VAL A 762 34.79 33.26 -33.05
CA VAL A 762 35.43 32.21 -32.27
C VAL A 762 36.63 31.66 -33.03
N THR A 763 37.74 31.45 -32.32
CA THR A 763 39.04 31.08 -32.91
C THR A 763 39.47 29.68 -32.48
N MET A 764 39.63 28.80 -33.46
CA MET A 764 40.25 27.50 -33.29
C MET A 764 41.77 27.59 -33.53
N TYR A 765 42.53 27.26 -32.49
CA TYR A 765 43.98 27.26 -32.47
C TYR A 765 44.50 25.82 -32.64
N GLY A 766 45.14 25.53 -33.78
CA GLY A 766 45.61 24.18 -34.10
C GLY A 766 46.74 24.14 -35.12
N VAL A 767 47.20 22.94 -35.48
CA VAL A 767 48.29 22.74 -36.46
C VAL A 767 47.73 22.80 -37.88
N LYS A 768 48.40 23.57 -38.76
CA LYS A 768 47.99 23.71 -40.16
C LYS A 768 48.06 22.36 -40.92
N GLY A 769 47.06 22.07 -41.74
CA GLY A 769 46.93 20.86 -42.54
C GLY A 769 46.38 19.67 -41.76
N THR A 770 45.60 19.92 -40.71
CA THR A 770 44.98 18.89 -39.85
C THR A 770 43.47 19.11 -39.76
N TYR A 771 42.73 18.07 -39.36
CA TYR A 771 41.26 18.08 -39.31
C TYR A 771 40.63 19.31 -38.62
N PRO A 772 41.18 19.86 -37.52
CA PRO A 772 40.77 21.15 -36.98
C PRO A 772 40.70 22.33 -37.97
N GLU A 773 41.62 22.44 -38.93
CA GLU A 773 41.60 23.51 -39.95
C GLU A 773 40.39 23.32 -40.89
N ASP A 774 40.13 22.08 -41.33
CA ASP A 774 38.99 21.75 -42.18
C ASP A 774 37.65 21.97 -41.47
N TYR A 775 37.53 21.58 -40.19
CA TYR A 775 36.33 21.82 -39.38
C TYR A 775 36.07 23.32 -39.17
N ALA A 776 37.10 24.08 -38.81
CA ALA A 776 36.97 25.53 -38.63
C ALA A 776 36.46 26.22 -39.90
N PHE A 777 36.97 25.84 -41.09
CA PHE A 777 36.48 26.36 -42.36
C PHE A 777 35.06 25.88 -42.74
N ALA A 778 34.65 24.68 -42.33
CA ALA A 778 33.31 24.16 -42.60
C ALA A 778 32.21 24.84 -41.77
N HIS A 779 32.58 25.44 -40.62
CA HIS A 779 31.66 26.05 -39.65
C HIS A 779 31.91 27.56 -39.43
N ASP A 780 32.46 28.26 -40.43
CA ASP A 780 32.71 29.72 -40.43
C ASP A 780 33.52 30.25 -39.21
N MET A 781 34.38 29.41 -38.62
CA MET A 781 35.24 29.77 -37.49
C MET A 781 36.58 30.39 -37.96
N ASN A 782 37.18 31.25 -37.14
CA ASN A 782 38.57 31.66 -37.38
C ASN A 782 39.52 30.50 -37.10
N PHE A 783 40.46 30.23 -38.00
CA PHE A 783 41.57 29.30 -37.73
C PHE A 783 42.89 30.05 -37.52
N ALA A 784 43.57 29.76 -36.41
CA ALA A 784 44.86 30.35 -36.06
C ALA A 784 45.92 29.25 -35.90
N ALA A 785 46.86 29.17 -36.86
CA ALA A 785 47.91 28.17 -36.84
C ALA A 785 48.86 28.34 -35.64
N THR A 786 49.01 27.28 -34.83
CA THR A 786 49.98 27.20 -33.74
C THR A 786 51.20 26.36 -34.14
N PRO A 787 52.39 26.60 -33.56
CA PRO A 787 53.60 25.83 -33.87
C PRO A 787 53.76 24.55 -33.01
N TYR A 788 52.77 24.20 -32.18
CA TYR A 788 52.88 23.13 -31.18
C TYR A 788 52.07 21.91 -31.61
N ALA A 789 52.72 20.75 -31.63
CA ALA A 789 52.16 19.47 -32.08
C ALA A 789 52.10 18.43 -30.95
N ASP A 790 52.02 18.86 -29.70
CA ASP A 790 51.98 18.02 -28.49
C ASP A 790 51.28 18.75 -27.30
N ASP A 791 51.25 18.12 -26.12
CA ASP A 791 50.61 18.63 -24.89
C ASP A 791 51.25 19.91 -24.30
N THR A 792 52.28 20.50 -24.93
CA THR A 792 52.82 21.82 -24.50
C THR A 792 51.82 22.97 -24.66
N LEU A 793 50.67 22.72 -25.29
CA LEU A 793 49.48 23.58 -25.23
C LEU A 793 49.07 24.00 -23.80
N SER A 794 49.34 23.18 -22.77
CA SER A 794 49.06 23.57 -21.38
C SER A 794 49.91 24.74 -20.88
N ASP A 795 51.09 24.97 -21.47
CA ASP A 795 52.04 26.03 -21.11
C ASP A 795 51.96 27.25 -22.03
N TYR A 796 51.04 27.26 -23.00
CA TYR A 796 50.91 28.35 -23.98
C TYR A 796 50.34 29.62 -23.35
N VAL A 797 51.17 30.67 -23.27
CA VAL A 797 50.74 32.03 -22.90
C VAL A 797 50.48 32.83 -24.18
N ARG A 798 49.24 33.31 -24.32
CA ARG A 798 48.75 34.14 -25.44
C ARG A 798 49.71 35.27 -25.83
N PRO A 799 50.10 35.40 -27.11
CA PRO A 799 50.69 36.62 -27.66
C PRO A 799 49.72 37.79 -27.49
N ALA A 800 50.18 38.87 -26.87
CA ALA A 800 49.33 40.01 -26.54
C ALA A 800 48.68 40.65 -27.78
N GLN A 801 47.37 40.88 -27.73
CA GLN A 801 46.68 41.74 -28.69
C GLN A 801 46.96 43.22 -28.40
N PRO A 802 46.79 44.13 -29.39
CA PRO A 802 46.96 45.57 -29.18
C PRO A 802 46.04 46.07 -28.05
N ALA A 803 46.61 46.90 -27.17
CA ALA A 803 46.09 47.11 -25.83
C ALA A 803 44.87 48.06 -25.76
N GLU A 804 43.80 47.58 -25.13
CA GLU A 804 43.02 48.38 -24.18
C GLU A 804 43.74 48.40 -22.80
N PRO A 805 43.47 49.39 -21.92
CA PRO A 805 44.52 49.92 -21.03
C PRO A 805 44.99 48.96 -19.92
N VAL A 806 46.32 48.84 -19.84
CA VAL A 806 47.05 47.94 -18.95
C VAL A 806 46.98 48.42 -17.48
N PRO A 807 46.75 47.53 -16.49
CA PRO A 807 46.92 47.86 -15.08
C PRO A 807 48.38 48.21 -14.76
N SER A 808 48.60 49.26 -13.96
CA SER A 808 49.93 49.81 -13.70
C SER A 808 50.93 48.77 -13.17
N LYS A 809 52.05 48.61 -13.87
CA LYS A 809 53.21 47.80 -13.48
C LYS A 809 53.65 48.14 -12.05
N GLU A 810 53.60 47.16 -11.14
CA GLU A 810 53.91 47.39 -9.73
C GLU A 810 55.34 47.91 -9.52
N VAL A 811 55.48 48.97 -8.74
CA VAL A 811 56.77 49.60 -8.44
C VAL A 811 57.25 49.11 -7.09
N LYS A 812 58.33 48.32 -7.05
CA LYS A 812 58.91 47.82 -5.80
C LYS A 812 59.36 49.00 -4.94
N GLY A 813 58.88 49.08 -3.69
CA GLY A 813 59.10 50.21 -2.79
C GLY A 813 58.06 51.35 -2.87
N ASP A 814 57.09 51.31 -3.80
CA ASP A 814 55.90 52.16 -3.72
C ASP A 814 54.96 51.59 -2.65
N ILE A 815 55.01 52.22 -1.48
CA ILE A 815 54.26 51.88 -0.27
C ILE A 815 53.09 52.86 -0.11
N SER A 816 53.16 54.03 -0.74
CA SER A 816 52.11 55.03 -0.80
C SER A 816 50.91 54.53 -1.60
N GLY A 817 51.17 53.78 -2.69
CA GLY A 817 50.18 53.26 -3.63
C GLY A 817 49.88 54.21 -4.79
N ASP A 818 50.76 55.19 -5.07
CA ASP A 818 50.54 56.23 -6.08
C ASP A 818 51.15 55.92 -7.46
N GLY A 819 51.77 54.75 -7.60
CA GLY A 819 52.42 54.26 -8.81
C GLY A 819 53.85 54.79 -9.00
N LYS A 820 54.44 55.51 -8.04
CA LYS A 820 55.76 56.15 -8.18
C LYS A 820 56.57 56.06 -6.90
N LEU A 821 57.77 55.50 -7.00
CA LEU A 821 58.76 55.53 -5.92
C LEU A 821 59.21 56.96 -5.60
N ASN A 822 58.71 57.55 -4.51
CA ASN A 822 58.90 58.95 -4.13
C ASN A 822 59.01 59.18 -2.61
N VAL A 823 59.10 60.46 -2.19
CA VAL A 823 59.29 60.83 -0.77
C VAL A 823 58.11 60.45 0.14
N SER A 824 56.92 60.25 -0.43
CA SER A 824 55.72 59.74 0.24
C SER A 824 55.96 58.34 0.82
N ASP A 825 56.60 57.45 0.05
CA ASP A 825 56.91 56.08 0.48
C ASP A 825 57.89 56.06 1.64
N VAL A 826 58.94 56.88 1.55
CA VAL A 826 59.94 57.05 2.61
C VAL A 826 59.26 57.53 3.89
N ALA A 827 58.32 58.49 3.80
CA ALA A 827 57.60 58.99 4.96
C ALA A 827 56.64 57.95 5.56
N LYS A 828 55.90 57.21 4.71
CA LYS A 828 54.92 56.19 5.11
C LYS A 828 55.62 54.99 5.77
N LEU A 829 56.74 54.52 5.21
CA LEU A 829 57.57 53.47 5.81
C LEU A 829 58.29 53.94 7.07
N ALA A 830 58.79 55.17 7.13
CA ALA A 830 59.39 55.70 8.36
C ALA A 830 58.37 55.82 9.51
N ALA A 831 57.11 56.14 9.20
CA ALA A 831 56.03 56.12 10.19
C ALA A 831 55.70 54.70 10.67
N HIS A 832 55.81 53.71 9.78
CA HIS A 832 55.63 52.29 10.12
C HIS A 832 56.72 51.75 11.03
N ILE A 833 57.99 51.94 10.67
CA ILE A 833 59.14 51.48 11.47
C ILE A 833 59.19 52.17 12.84
N LYS A 834 58.66 53.39 12.98
CA LYS A 834 58.51 54.09 14.26
C LYS A 834 57.26 53.69 15.06
N GLY A 835 56.43 52.76 14.56
CA GLY A 835 55.20 52.33 15.22
C GLY A 835 54.08 53.38 15.25
N VAL A 836 54.16 54.42 14.42
CA VAL A 836 53.20 55.55 14.41
C VAL A 836 51.97 55.26 13.52
N LYS A 837 52.13 54.45 12.47
CA LYS A 837 51.03 53.93 11.63
C LYS A 837 51.38 52.53 11.08
N THR A 838 50.46 51.58 11.10
CA THR A 838 50.68 50.25 10.51
C THR A 838 50.49 50.25 8.99
N LEU A 839 51.27 49.43 8.27
CA LEU A 839 50.97 49.03 6.90
C LEU A 839 50.03 47.82 7.00
N GLY A 840 48.75 48.04 6.74
CA GLY A 840 47.67 47.08 7.05
C GLY A 840 47.31 46.11 5.93
N ASP A 841 48.25 45.80 5.04
CA ASP A 841 48.05 44.93 3.86
C ASP A 841 49.34 44.13 3.63
N GLU A 842 49.23 42.81 3.48
CA GLU A 842 50.37 41.92 3.25
C GLU A 842 51.12 42.26 1.95
N ASN A 843 50.40 42.72 0.92
CA ASN A 843 51.01 43.15 -0.34
C ASN A 843 51.86 44.44 -0.14
N MET A 844 51.44 45.34 0.76
CA MET A 844 52.21 46.54 1.12
C MET A 844 53.45 46.21 1.97
N LEU A 845 53.40 45.16 2.78
CA LEU A 845 54.58 44.64 3.50
C LEU A 845 55.58 43.99 2.53
N ALA A 846 55.09 43.21 1.56
CA ALA A 846 55.93 42.64 0.50
C ALA A 846 56.60 43.71 -0.39
N LYS A 847 55.89 44.81 -0.69
CA LYS A 847 56.47 45.97 -1.40
C LYS A 847 57.47 46.76 -0.57
N ALA A 848 57.35 46.72 0.76
CA ALA A 848 58.25 47.40 1.69
C ALA A 848 59.54 46.63 1.99
N ASP A 849 59.52 45.29 1.95
CA ASP A 849 60.75 44.48 1.99
C ASP A 849 61.46 44.50 0.64
N VAL A 850 62.13 45.61 0.37
CA VAL A 850 62.91 45.79 -0.85
C VAL A 850 64.22 45.01 -0.82
N ASN A 851 64.60 44.47 0.34
CA ASN A 851 65.86 43.74 0.54
C ASN A 851 65.73 42.21 0.40
N GLY A 852 64.56 41.65 0.70
CA GLY A 852 64.22 40.23 0.60
C GLY A 852 64.61 39.38 1.81
N ASP A 853 64.79 39.98 3.00
CA ASP A 853 65.11 39.26 4.24
C ASP A 853 63.89 38.89 5.10
N GLY A 854 62.68 39.19 4.62
CA GLY A 854 61.41 38.96 5.31
C GLY A 854 61.14 39.93 6.45
N LYS A 855 61.88 41.05 6.57
CA LYS A 855 61.76 41.99 7.70
C LYS A 855 61.77 43.44 7.25
N VAL A 856 60.59 44.05 7.14
CA VAL A 856 60.44 45.48 6.86
C VAL A 856 61.09 46.34 7.96
N ASN A 857 62.29 46.89 7.70
CA ASN A 857 63.08 47.59 8.73
C ASN A 857 63.85 48.83 8.22
N VAL A 858 64.68 49.45 9.08
CA VAL A 858 65.47 50.65 8.73
C VAL A 858 66.40 50.45 7.52
N THR A 859 66.77 49.21 7.22
CA THR A 859 67.55 48.83 6.04
C THR A 859 66.77 49.06 4.75
N ASP A 860 65.49 48.69 4.72
CA ASP A 860 64.60 48.90 3.58
C ASP A 860 64.29 50.38 3.38
N LEU A 861 63.97 51.08 4.47
CA LEU A 861 63.79 52.53 4.46
C LEU A 861 65.00 53.25 3.87
N SER A 862 66.21 52.80 4.20
CA SER A 862 67.46 53.36 3.67
C SER A 862 67.66 53.03 2.18
N ARG A 863 67.24 51.85 1.73
CA ARG A 863 67.27 51.46 0.30
C ARG A 863 66.26 52.25 -0.52
N ILE A 864 65.02 52.38 -0.05
CA ILE A 864 63.95 53.19 -0.69
C ILE A 864 64.38 54.65 -0.73
N ALA A 865 64.87 55.22 0.38
CA ALA A 865 65.35 56.61 0.40
C ALA A 865 66.56 56.87 -0.53
N ALA A 866 67.44 55.89 -0.71
CA ALA A 866 68.54 55.97 -1.69
C ALA A 866 68.01 55.90 -3.13
N ALA A 867 66.99 55.09 -3.39
CA ALA A 867 66.40 54.94 -4.72
C ALA A 867 65.53 56.14 -5.15
N VAL A 868 64.77 56.73 -4.22
CA VAL A 868 64.08 58.02 -4.43
C VAL A 868 65.06 59.15 -4.77
N LYS A 869 66.30 59.09 -4.26
CA LYS A 869 67.39 60.02 -4.61
C LYS A 869 68.15 59.64 -5.89
N GLY A 870 67.77 58.58 -6.60
CA GLY A 870 68.46 58.07 -7.79
C GLY A 870 69.84 57.46 -7.52
N ILE A 871 70.22 57.23 -6.27
CA ILE A 871 71.55 56.72 -5.87
C ILE A 871 71.62 55.19 -6.06
N ARG A 872 70.48 54.50 -6.06
CA ARG A 872 70.39 53.03 -6.14
C ARG A 872 69.11 52.61 -6.90
N LYS A 873 69.12 51.44 -7.55
CA LYS A 873 67.89 50.78 -8.04
C LYS A 873 67.43 49.70 -7.04
N LEU A 874 66.12 49.50 -6.93
CA LEU A 874 65.46 48.47 -6.11
C LEU A 874 65.13 47.22 -6.93
#